data_AF-J6EUZ6-F1
#
_entry.id   AF-J6EUZ6-F1
#
_cell.length_a   1.000
_cell.length_b   1.000
_cell.length_c   1.000
_cell.angle_alpha   90.00
_cell.angle_beta   90.00
_cell.angle_gamma   90.00
#
_symmetry.space_group_name_H-M   'P 1'
#
loop_
_entity.id
_entity.type
_entity.pdbx_description
1 polymer ?
#
loop_
_entity_poly.entity_id
_entity_poly.type
_entity_poly.pdbx_seq_one_letter_code
_entity_poly.pdbx_strand_id
1 'polypeptide(L)'
;MRSALTSVLTVLSAVAPAALAYPAGSIFERAATANVADVKDKEFDFVIVGGGLAGLVVAARLAEWDNTTVLVVEAGKDGTDVQLQHDVPGFSYMRGIAYGSDYGWNYTTTAQCGLEGEGAQKNFPLGRGLGGGAAVNGMFWTRPEARDFNAWASLNGGDSWNWDDLNNYIKKAENIIPPKAENQEQFHIVNDDAAHGHEGPLKVGWSDYIYGVTSHWIPTFEALGVKSIDIAGGDNHGAAIIPSTLDSEAGTRSCPRNKYVAQDKQNLVLLTGQHVTKLVFDEASKDQLVATGVEFASAMNETPFQVKAKKEVIVTAGAVGSPKVLQLSGIGPKSVLEPLGITTKLDLPVGYNFQDHVMVLVEYNSVEGTETWNPLCMNREAQEAEIAIWQETKGGKLTYINEATSYLKLSDAGATVEVNVDDVINAHGELPENVKAGYKAQYEIMQGWLQDNTQLECIMNLWGSQTSSIKFEAAVQHPWSRGSVFVSSANPFDMPKINPNYLGVDADVKLLQAGIDFVRKMANTAPFGDVLTDELSPGLENADLGAWMRQNCGSEYQPIGTCPMLPQDKGGVVDTNLLVYGTKNVRVIDSSVVPIQVSAHTMGPTYGVAEKGADVIKAAYANAASSTTTTGSNSTASGSASKPASDAKSTGASTADKADKDAKPSEKPASAAFPMTYSWAAVVLVVLPFLA
;
A
#
# COMPACT_ATOMS: atom_id res chain seq x y z
N MET A 1 -9.43 9.52 62.23
CA MET A 1 -10.09 10.45 63.15
C MET A 1 -9.20 11.67 63.32
N ARG A 2 -9.74 12.85 62.97
CA ARG A 2 -9.27 14.22 63.28
C ARG A 2 -7.93 14.65 62.66
N SER A 3 -7.74 15.86 62.14
CA SER A 3 -8.58 16.96 61.65
C SER A 3 -7.57 18.04 61.24
N ALA A 4 -7.86 18.76 60.16
CA ALA A 4 -7.12 19.93 59.69
C ALA A 4 -6.96 21.03 60.76
N LEU A 5 -5.94 21.89 60.61
CA LEU A 5 -6.01 23.37 60.55
C LEU A 5 -4.56 23.94 60.52
N THR A 6 -4.09 24.52 59.42
CA THR A 6 -4.14 25.95 58.98
C THR A 6 -3.02 26.85 59.53
N SER A 7 -2.05 27.13 58.64
CA SER A 7 -1.35 28.40 58.32
C SER A 7 -0.59 29.21 59.38
N VAL A 8 0.68 29.56 59.09
CA VAL A 8 1.22 30.95 59.04
C VAL A 8 2.47 31.01 58.15
N LEU A 9 2.48 32.01 57.27
CA LEU A 9 3.49 32.50 56.31
C LEU A 9 4.89 32.79 56.92
N THR A 10 5.95 32.61 56.12
CA THR A 10 7.13 33.50 56.19
C THR A 10 7.69 33.74 54.79
N VAL A 11 7.88 35.03 54.50
CA VAL A 11 8.29 35.68 53.25
C VAL A 11 9.81 35.65 53.10
N LEU A 12 10.33 35.40 51.90
CA LEU A 12 11.58 36.04 51.45
C LEU A 12 11.68 36.14 49.91
N SER A 13 11.80 37.40 49.49
CA SER A 13 12.21 37.99 48.21
C SER A 13 13.52 37.37 47.65
N ALA A 14 13.90 37.42 46.36
CA ALA A 14 13.80 38.52 45.41
C ALA A 14 14.33 38.12 43.99
N VAL A 15 13.92 38.93 43.00
CA VAL A 15 14.55 39.25 41.69
C VAL A 15 14.55 38.20 40.57
N ALA A 16 13.64 38.41 39.61
CA ALA A 16 13.69 37.87 38.25
C ALA A 16 14.30 38.90 37.28
N PRO A 17 15.09 38.50 36.27
CA PRO A 17 15.29 39.30 35.07
C PRO A 17 14.13 39.08 34.10
N ALA A 18 13.61 40.18 33.57
CA ALA A 18 12.56 40.21 32.55
C ALA A 18 13.03 39.51 31.28
N ALA A 19 12.39 38.38 30.94
CA ALA A 19 12.41 37.83 29.60
C ALA A 19 11.39 38.59 28.75
N LEU A 20 11.84 39.09 27.61
CA LEU A 20 11.03 39.71 26.57
C LEU A 20 9.93 38.73 26.15
N ALA A 21 8.68 39.09 26.44
CA ALA A 21 7.51 38.39 25.94
C ALA A 21 7.40 38.63 24.43
N TYR A 22 7.61 37.59 23.64
CA TYR A 22 7.02 37.51 22.31
C TYR A 22 5.51 37.27 22.48
N PRO A 23 4.63 37.95 21.72
CA PRO A 23 3.20 37.78 21.86
C PRO A 23 2.83 36.35 21.49
N ALA A 24 2.27 35.63 22.46
CA ALA A 24 1.65 34.33 22.26
C ALA A 24 0.42 34.50 21.36
N GLY A 25 0.63 34.35 20.04
CA GLY A 25 -0.45 34.00 19.12
C GLY A 25 -0.86 32.57 19.41
N SER A 26 -2.15 32.34 19.64
CA SER A 26 -2.73 31.06 20.04
C SER A 26 -2.24 29.89 19.19
N ILE A 27 -1.45 29.01 19.78
CA ILE A 27 -0.99 27.77 19.15
C ILE A 27 -1.99 26.68 19.59
N PHE A 28 -2.87 26.35 18.66
CA PHE A 28 -3.89 25.30 18.61
C PHE A 28 -3.94 24.31 19.80
N GLU A 29 -5.07 24.31 20.53
CA GLU A 29 -5.46 23.20 21.42
C GLU A 29 -6.19 22.11 20.61
N ARG A 30 -5.74 20.85 20.83
CA ARG A 30 -6.09 19.55 20.21
C ARG A 30 -5.54 19.26 18.80
N ALA A 31 -4.87 18.10 18.68
CA ALA A 31 -4.27 17.61 17.44
C ALA A 31 -5.27 17.25 16.34
N ALA A 32 -6.56 16.98 16.65
CA ALA A 32 -7.59 16.69 15.66
C ALA A 32 -8.84 17.57 15.84
N THR A 33 -9.35 18.11 14.72
CA THR A 33 -10.56 18.93 14.65
C THR A 33 -11.38 18.60 13.41
N ALA A 34 -12.70 18.73 13.50
CA ALA A 34 -13.60 18.73 12.35
C ALA A 34 -14.11 20.15 12.02
N ASN A 35 -13.70 21.15 12.80
CA ASN A 35 -14.15 22.53 12.62
C ASN A 35 -13.27 23.25 11.59
N VAL A 36 -13.83 23.48 10.41
CA VAL A 36 -13.17 24.18 9.31
C VAL A 36 -12.70 25.60 9.67
N ALA A 37 -13.34 26.26 10.64
CA ALA A 37 -12.91 27.59 11.10
C ALA A 37 -11.50 27.58 11.72
N ASP A 38 -11.03 26.41 12.16
CA ASP A 38 -9.70 26.26 12.75
C ASP A 38 -8.60 26.30 11.68
N VAL A 39 -8.92 26.19 10.39
CA VAL A 39 -7.93 26.01 9.32
C VAL A 39 -8.16 26.87 8.09
N LYS A 40 -9.42 27.20 7.76
CA LYS A 40 -9.73 27.96 6.55
C LYS A 40 -9.04 29.32 6.56
N ASP A 41 -8.54 29.72 5.40
CA ASP A 41 -7.82 30.98 5.17
C ASP A 41 -6.55 31.16 6.03
N LYS A 42 -6.13 30.11 6.76
CA LYS A 42 -4.87 30.08 7.49
C LYS A 42 -3.75 29.58 6.60
N GLU A 43 -2.55 29.60 7.17
CA GLU A 43 -1.32 29.27 6.47
C GLU A 43 -0.46 28.37 7.34
N PHE A 44 -0.03 27.24 6.75
CA PHE A 44 0.83 26.24 7.38
C PHE A 44 2.14 26.14 6.62
N ASP A 45 3.21 25.68 7.27
CA ASP A 45 4.44 25.36 6.54
C ASP A 45 4.19 24.22 5.54
N PHE A 46 3.60 23.13 6.04
CA PHE A 46 3.28 21.96 5.24
C PHE A 46 1.80 21.65 5.29
N VAL A 47 1.20 21.39 4.12
CA VAL A 47 -0.17 20.88 4.01
C VAL A 47 -0.12 19.50 3.38
N ILE A 48 -0.62 18.51 4.10
CA ILE A 48 -0.64 17.08 3.73
C ILE A 48 -2.06 16.71 3.30
N VAL A 49 -2.17 16.10 2.12
CA VAL A 49 -3.43 15.67 1.52
C VAL A 49 -3.64 14.18 1.77
N GLY A 50 -4.51 13.86 2.73
CA GLY A 50 -4.82 12.49 3.17
C GLY A 50 -4.13 12.12 4.47
N GLY A 51 -4.91 11.76 5.49
CA GLY A 51 -4.45 11.24 6.78
C GLY A 51 -4.30 9.72 6.81
N GLY A 52 -3.89 9.12 5.69
CA GLY A 52 -3.59 7.70 5.59
C GLY A 52 -2.26 7.31 6.24
N LEU A 53 -1.76 6.10 5.95
CA LEU A 53 -0.52 5.58 6.53
C LEU A 53 0.63 6.58 6.35
N ALA A 54 0.98 6.88 5.10
CA ALA A 54 2.12 7.72 4.80
C ALA A 54 1.91 9.17 5.26
N GLY A 55 0.69 9.70 5.13
CA GLY A 55 0.34 11.04 5.55
C GLY A 55 0.57 11.29 7.04
N LEU A 56 0.13 10.36 7.90
CA LEU A 56 0.33 10.49 9.36
C LEU A 56 1.79 10.29 9.78
N VAL A 57 2.53 9.40 9.11
CA VAL A 57 3.97 9.23 9.35
C VAL A 57 4.71 10.53 8.99
N VAL A 58 4.54 11.05 7.78
CA VAL A 58 5.18 12.30 7.34
C VAL A 58 4.78 13.46 8.25
N ALA A 59 3.50 13.58 8.59
CA ALA A 59 3.01 14.63 9.49
C ALA A 59 3.70 14.58 10.86
N ALA A 60 3.75 13.39 11.48
CA ALA A 60 4.35 13.20 12.79
C ALA A 60 5.85 13.52 12.78
N ARG A 61 6.57 13.14 11.72
CA ARG A 61 8.00 13.40 11.53
C ARG A 61 8.30 14.88 11.27
N LEU A 62 7.50 15.57 10.46
CA LEU A 62 7.67 17.01 10.24
C LEU A 62 7.32 17.82 11.48
N ALA A 63 6.35 17.37 12.28
CA ALA A 63 5.98 18.00 13.55
C ALA A 63 7.03 17.80 14.66
N GLU A 64 8.11 17.04 14.45
CA GLU A 64 9.28 17.01 15.35
C GLU A 64 10.09 18.32 15.28
N TRP A 65 9.83 19.20 14.30
CA TRP A 65 10.46 20.52 14.23
C TRP A 65 9.67 21.57 15.01
N ASP A 66 10.27 22.13 16.06
CA ASP A 66 9.63 23.10 16.98
C ASP A 66 9.04 24.35 16.30
N ASN A 67 9.62 24.80 15.18
CA ASN A 67 9.20 25.99 14.44
C ASN A 67 8.53 25.64 13.09
N THR A 68 7.77 24.56 13.04
CA THR A 68 7.07 24.11 11.82
C THR A 68 5.62 23.84 12.10
N THR A 69 4.71 24.41 11.30
CA THR A 69 3.28 24.10 11.37
C THR A 69 2.87 23.11 10.28
N VAL A 70 2.18 22.04 10.68
CA VAL A 70 1.74 20.97 9.77
C VAL A 70 0.23 20.84 9.84
N LEU A 71 -0.42 20.80 8.69
CA LEU A 71 -1.83 20.47 8.55
C LEU A 71 -1.98 19.17 7.76
N VAL A 72 -2.78 18.24 8.27
CA VAL A 72 -3.30 17.09 7.51
C VAL A 72 -4.76 17.34 7.22
N VAL A 73 -5.18 17.18 5.96
CA VAL A 73 -6.59 17.22 5.55
C VAL A 73 -7.03 15.80 5.19
N GLU A 74 -7.94 15.23 5.97
CA GLU A 74 -8.44 13.86 5.83
C GLU A 74 -9.94 13.86 5.51
N ALA A 75 -10.31 13.10 4.47
CA ALA A 75 -11.68 13.02 3.97
C ALA A 75 -12.63 12.28 4.93
N GLY A 76 -12.12 11.26 5.62
CA GLY A 76 -12.86 10.47 6.59
C GLY A 76 -12.78 11.02 8.02
N LYS A 77 -13.36 10.25 8.94
CA LYS A 77 -13.45 10.58 10.37
C LYS A 77 -12.17 10.20 11.12
N ASP A 78 -12.11 10.58 12.39
CA ASP A 78 -11.00 10.24 13.30
C ASP A 78 -11.05 8.81 13.85
N GLY A 79 -12.13 8.06 13.62
CA GLY A 79 -12.29 6.67 14.05
C GLY A 79 -12.70 6.45 15.50
N THR A 80 -13.01 7.50 16.27
CA THR A 80 -13.33 7.38 17.71
C THR A 80 -14.69 6.70 17.95
N ASP A 81 -15.65 6.88 17.04
CA ASP A 81 -16.97 6.23 17.07
C ASP A 81 -16.93 4.71 16.73
N VAL A 82 -15.81 4.22 16.19
CA VAL A 82 -15.58 2.80 15.83
C VAL A 82 -14.33 2.23 16.52
N GLN A 83 -14.00 2.76 17.70
CA GLN A 83 -12.77 2.38 18.41
C GLN A 83 -12.66 0.87 18.64
N LEU A 84 -13.76 0.18 18.98
CA LEU A 84 -13.74 -1.27 19.19
C LEU A 84 -13.38 -2.04 17.92
N GLN A 85 -13.96 -1.67 16.77
CA GLN A 85 -13.68 -2.28 15.46
C GLN A 85 -12.23 -2.05 15.01
N HIS A 86 -11.67 -0.91 15.38
CA HIS A 86 -10.28 -0.59 15.09
C HIS A 86 -9.32 -1.37 15.99
N ASP A 87 -9.56 -1.37 17.30
CA ASP A 87 -8.61 -1.86 18.29
C ASP A 87 -8.56 -3.40 18.34
N VAL A 88 -9.69 -4.08 18.17
CA VAL A 88 -9.77 -5.55 18.25
C VAL A 88 -9.25 -6.18 16.95
N PRO A 89 -8.13 -6.94 16.96
CA PRO A 89 -7.50 -7.46 15.75
C PRO A 89 -8.43 -8.32 14.87
N GLY A 90 -9.15 -9.27 15.46
CA GLY A 90 -10.04 -10.17 14.73
C GLY A 90 -11.22 -9.49 14.03
N PHE A 91 -11.54 -8.25 14.42
CA PHE A 91 -12.58 -7.46 13.75
C PHE A 91 -12.17 -6.96 12.38
N SER A 92 -10.89 -7.04 12.01
CA SER A 92 -10.43 -6.86 10.63
C SER A 92 -11.20 -7.74 9.64
N TYR A 93 -11.58 -8.96 10.05
CA TYR A 93 -12.30 -9.92 9.21
C TYR A 93 -13.78 -10.05 9.58
N MET A 94 -14.14 -9.89 10.86
CA MET A 94 -15.53 -10.13 11.31
C MET A 94 -16.43 -8.90 11.30
N ARG A 95 -15.85 -7.72 11.56
CA ARG A 95 -16.57 -6.45 11.67
C ARG A 95 -15.80 -5.36 10.92
N GLY A 96 -15.22 -5.75 9.78
CA GLY A 96 -14.39 -4.89 8.96
C GLY A 96 -15.18 -3.67 8.51
N ILE A 97 -14.58 -2.48 8.66
CA ILE A 97 -15.24 -1.20 8.41
C ILE A 97 -14.89 -0.60 7.03
N ALA A 98 -14.07 -1.28 6.23
CA ALA A 98 -13.70 -0.80 4.89
C ALA A 98 -14.82 -0.97 3.84
N TYR A 99 -15.83 -1.79 4.13
CA TYR A 99 -16.97 -2.05 3.25
C TYR A 99 -18.26 -1.48 3.84
N GLY A 100 -19.05 -0.80 3.00
CA GLY A 100 -20.42 -0.39 3.34
C GLY A 100 -20.54 0.58 4.52
N SER A 101 -19.43 1.18 4.96
CA SER A 101 -19.37 2.09 6.10
C SER A 101 -18.75 3.44 5.72
N ASP A 102 -18.85 4.42 6.62
CA ASP A 102 -18.22 5.75 6.49
C ASP A 102 -16.68 5.70 6.43
N TYR A 103 -16.09 4.58 6.87
CA TYR A 103 -14.65 4.31 6.91
C TYR A 103 -14.12 3.58 5.67
N GLY A 104 -15.01 3.29 4.71
CA GLY A 104 -14.65 2.79 3.39
C GLY A 104 -14.87 3.85 2.32
N TRP A 105 -13.98 3.91 1.33
CA TRP A 105 -14.26 4.67 0.10
C TRP A 105 -15.35 4.03 -0.75
N ASN A 106 -15.63 2.74 -0.55
CA ASN A 106 -16.63 1.96 -1.29
C ASN A 106 -16.46 2.05 -2.81
N TYR A 107 -15.20 2.09 -3.27
CA TYR A 107 -14.92 2.10 -4.70
C TYR A 107 -15.29 0.78 -5.35
N THR A 108 -15.54 0.86 -6.66
CA THR A 108 -15.61 -0.30 -7.53
C THR A 108 -14.63 -0.13 -8.69
N THR A 109 -14.14 -1.26 -9.22
CA THR A 109 -13.34 -1.24 -10.45
C THR A 109 -14.25 -0.92 -11.64
N THR A 110 -13.66 -0.55 -12.78
CA THR A 110 -14.32 -0.73 -14.08
C THR A 110 -14.59 -2.22 -14.30
N ALA A 111 -15.48 -2.53 -15.25
CA ALA A 111 -15.65 -3.91 -15.71
C ALA A 111 -14.29 -4.53 -16.09
N GLN A 112 -14.02 -5.74 -15.59
CA GLN A 112 -12.79 -6.48 -15.87
C GLN A 112 -13.05 -7.57 -16.93
N CYS A 113 -12.11 -7.80 -17.84
CA CYS A 113 -12.27 -8.76 -18.94
C CYS A 113 -12.33 -10.21 -18.43
N GLY A 114 -13.27 -11.00 -18.99
CA GLY A 114 -13.40 -12.44 -18.71
C GLY A 114 -14.26 -12.82 -17.51
N LEU A 115 -14.95 -11.84 -16.90
CA LEU A 115 -16.06 -12.09 -15.98
C LEU A 115 -17.35 -12.27 -16.80
N GLU A 116 -17.99 -13.44 -16.76
CA GLU A 116 -19.31 -13.63 -17.39
C GLU A 116 -20.41 -12.85 -16.65
N GLY A 117 -21.40 -12.35 -17.41
CA GLY A 117 -22.34 -11.30 -17.00
C GLY A 117 -21.87 -9.92 -17.48
N GLU A 118 -22.77 -9.00 -17.81
CA GLU A 118 -22.39 -7.68 -18.36
C GLU A 118 -21.50 -6.89 -17.37
N GLY A 119 -20.17 -6.98 -17.49
CA GLY A 119 -19.25 -6.03 -16.87
C GLY A 119 -19.16 -6.02 -15.34
N ALA A 120 -19.04 -7.18 -14.69
CA ALA A 120 -18.97 -7.29 -13.23
C ALA A 120 -17.80 -6.45 -12.64
N GLN A 121 -18.12 -5.27 -12.15
CA GLN A 121 -17.22 -4.47 -11.33
C GLN A 121 -16.88 -5.24 -10.06
N LYS A 122 -15.64 -5.14 -9.58
CA LYS A 122 -15.25 -5.70 -8.28
C LYS A 122 -15.26 -4.60 -7.22
N ASN A 123 -15.71 -4.94 -6.02
CA ASN A 123 -15.55 -4.06 -4.86
C ASN A 123 -14.07 -3.84 -4.60
N PHE A 124 -13.68 -2.60 -4.37
CA PHE A 124 -12.30 -2.18 -4.14
C PHE A 124 -12.24 -1.35 -2.85
N PRO A 125 -12.41 -1.99 -1.68
CA PRO A 125 -12.40 -1.31 -0.39
C PRO A 125 -11.04 -0.63 -0.16
N LEU A 126 -11.08 0.63 0.23
CA LEU A 126 -9.91 1.36 0.71
C LEU A 126 -10.34 2.15 1.95
N GLY A 127 -9.45 2.26 2.94
CA GLY A 127 -9.73 2.99 4.17
C GLY A 127 -9.93 4.49 3.93
N ARG A 128 -10.97 5.04 4.56
CA ARG A 128 -11.36 6.46 4.52
C ARG A 128 -11.45 7.00 5.95
N GLY A 129 -10.38 7.61 6.44
CA GLY A 129 -10.25 8.11 7.79
C GLY A 129 -8.80 8.12 8.26
N LEU A 130 -8.56 8.60 9.49
CA LEU A 130 -7.20 8.61 10.04
C LEU A 130 -6.60 7.20 10.10
N GLY A 131 -5.39 7.06 9.56
CA GLY A 131 -4.69 5.79 9.36
C GLY A 131 -4.96 5.13 8.00
N GLY A 132 -6.01 5.52 7.28
CA GLY A 132 -6.35 5.01 5.95
C GLY A 132 -6.40 3.48 5.91
N GLY A 133 -5.75 2.87 4.91
CA GLY A 133 -5.68 1.40 4.79
C GLY A 133 -5.11 0.70 6.03
N ALA A 134 -4.13 1.29 6.72
CA ALA A 134 -3.52 0.69 7.92
C ALA A 134 -4.49 0.59 9.12
N ALA A 135 -5.57 1.38 9.11
CA ALA A 135 -6.61 1.33 10.15
C ALA A 135 -7.66 0.22 9.90
N VAL A 136 -7.67 -0.39 8.71
CA VAL A 136 -8.73 -1.32 8.29
C VAL A 136 -8.24 -2.62 7.63
N ASN A 137 -6.94 -2.75 7.37
CA ASN A 137 -6.35 -3.91 6.68
C ASN A 137 -6.27 -5.18 7.54
N GLY A 138 -5.80 -6.28 6.94
CA GLY A 138 -5.55 -7.55 7.63
C GLY A 138 -4.30 -7.61 8.51
N MET A 139 -3.60 -6.49 8.74
CA MET A 139 -2.46 -6.36 9.67
C MET A 139 -1.18 -7.16 9.35
N PHE A 140 -1.11 -7.85 8.21
CA PHE A 140 0.10 -8.53 7.74
C PHE A 140 1.32 -7.60 7.78
N TRP A 141 2.42 -8.08 8.36
CA TRP A 141 3.69 -7.37 8.40
C TRP A 141 4.79 -8.21 7.77
N THR A 142 5.01 -7.98 6.47
CA THR A 142 5.97 -8.73 5.65
C THR A 142 6.98 -7.79 4.97
N ARG A 143 8.11 -8.33 4.52
CA ARG A 143 9.10 -7.60 3.71
C ARG A 143 9.44 -8.40 2.44
N PRO A 144 9.77 -7.72 1.34
CA PRO A 144 9.99 -8.40 0.07
C PRO A 144 11.43 -8.93 -0.04
N GLU A 145 11.72 -9.64 -1.14
CA GLU A 145 13.11 -9.91 -1.51
C GLU A 145 13.87 -8.59 -1.73
N ALA A 146 15.15 -8.56 -1.36
CA ALA A 146 16.03 -7.40 -1.51
C ALA A 146 16.09 -6.92 -2.97
N ARG A 147 15.99 -7.85 -3.92
CA ARG A 147 16.03 -7.53 -5.35
C ARG A 147 14.86 -6.66 -5.81
N ASP A 148 13.72 -6.73 -5.14
CA ASP A 148 12.54 -5.94 -5.48
C ASP A 148 12.80 -4.45 -5.23
N PHE A 149 13.33 -4.10 -4.05
CA PHE A 149 13.76 -2.72 -3.78
C PHE A 149 14.98 -2.32 -4.62
N ASN A 150 15.93 -3.23 -4.87
CA ASN A 150 17.07 -2.92 -5.74
C ASN A 150 16.63 -2.60 -7.20
N ALA A 151 15.51 -3.14 -7.67
CA ALA A 151 14.94 -2.75 -8.95
C ALA A 151 14.44 -1.29 -8.97
N TRP A 152 13.91 -0.78 -7.85
CA TRP A 152 13.47 0.62 -7.77
C TRP A 152 14.65 1.57 -7.99
N ALA A 153 15.78 1.27 -7.35
CA ALA A 153 17.04 2.00 -7.54
C ALA A 153 17.54 1.89 -9.00
N SER A 154 17.57 0.66 -9.53
CA SER A 154 18.04 0.37 -10.89
C SER A 154 17.24 1.07 -11.99
N LEU A 155 15.91 1.14 -11.84
CA LEU A 155 15.02 1.83 -12.78
C LEU A 155 15.32 3.35 -12.87
N ASN A 156 15.82 3.92 -11.78
CA ASN A 156 16.20 5.33 -11.65
C ASN A 156 17.70 5.60 -11.92
N GLY A 157 18.51 4.56 -12.16
CA GLY A 157 19.92 4.69 -12.49
C GLY A 157 20.80 5.23 -11.36
N GLY A 158 20.41 5.01 -10.10
CA GLY A 158 21.17 5.45 -8.92
C GLY A 158 21.09 4.46 -7.76
N ASP A 159 21.75 4.80 -6.64
CA ASP A 159 21.90 3.89 -5.48
C ASP A 159 20.88 4.16 -4.35
N SER A 160 19.95 5.08 -4.55
CA SER A 160 18.89 5.41 -3.58
C SER A 160 17.66 4.53 -3.82
N TRP A 161 16.90 4.23 -2.76
CA TRP A 161 15.69 3.39 -2.81
C TRP A 161 15.96 1.90 -3.01
N ASN A 162 17.18 1.44 -2.71
CA ASN A 162 17.55 0.03 -2.70
C ASN A 162 17.10 -0.68 -1.39
N TRP A 163 17.42 -1.97 -1.27
CA TRP A 163 17.09 -2.75 -0.07
C TRP A 163 17.62 -2.14 1.23
N ASP A 164 18.93 -1.86 1.30
CA ASP A 164 19.56 -1.38 2.53
C ASP A 164 18.91 -0.06 3.00
N ASP A 165 18.66 0.85 2.07
CA ASP A 165 18.05 2.14 2.32
C ASP A 165 16.62 1.99 2.87
N LEU A 166 15.74 1.29 2.15
CA LEU A 166 14.34 1.14 2.57
C LEU A 166 14.19 0.25 3.80
N ASN A 167 14.96 -0.83 3.92
CA ASN A 167 14.87 -1.73 5.06
C ASN A 167 15.27 -1.00 6.35
N ASN A 168 16.27 -0.11 6.32
CA ASN A 168 16.60 0.74 7.47
C ASN A 168 15.42 1.61 7.91
N TYR A 169 14.67 2.17 6.95
CA TYR A 169 13.50 2.98 7.25
C TYR A 169 12.29 2.17 7.73
N ILE A 170 12.12 0.95 7.23
CA ILE A 170 11.11 0.01 7.75
C ILE A 170 11.45 -0.36 9.20
N LYS A 171 12.71 -0.68 9.50
CA LYS A 171 13.19 -0.94 10.87
C LYS A 171 13.05 0.28 11.78
N LYS A 172 13.23 1.50 11.27
CA LYS A 172 13.00 2.75 12.03
C LYS A 172 11.53 2.92 12.45
N ALA A 173 10.59 2.42 11.65
CA ALA A 173 9.16 2.46 11.99
C ALA A 173 8.77 1.37 12.99
N GLU A 174 9.46 0.22 12.95
CA GLU A 174 9.12 -1.02 13.67
C GLU A 174 9.67 -1.09 15.11
N ASN A 175 8.86 -1.73 15.95
CA ASN A 175 9.23 -2.21 17.27
C ASN A 175 8.64 -3.61 17.46
N ILE A 176 9.45 -4.62 17.17
CA ILE A 176 9.08 -6.03 17.25
C ILE A 176 8.91 -6.46 18.71
N ILE A 177 7.83 -7.20 18.96
CA ILE A 177 7.53 -7.89 20.21
C ILE A 177 7.67 -9.38 19.91
N PRO A 178 8.59 -10.10 20.59
CA PRO A 178 8.82 -11.51 20.31
C PRO A 178 7.58 -12.36 20.61
N PRO A 179 7.39 -13.49 19.91
CA PRO A 179 6.29 -14.40 20.21
C PRO A 179 6.47 -15.04 21.59
N LYS A 180 5.37 -15.50 22.19
CA LYS A 180 5.46 -16.34 23.39
C LYS A 180 6.22 -17.62 23.06
N ALA A 181 7.10 -18.06 23.97
CA ALA A 181 7.91 -19.27 23.78
C ALA A 181 7.05 -20.51 23.46
N GLU A 182 5.87 -20.61 24.08
CA GLU A 182 4.88 -21.67 23.85
C GLU A 182 4.40 -21.69 22.39
N ASN A 183 4.02 -20.52 21.86
CA ASN A 183 3.58 -20.38 20.47
C ASN A 183 4.75 -20.57 19.51
N GLN A 184 5.94 -20.10 19.87
CA GLN A 184 7.15 -20.28 19.07
C GLN A 184 7.45 -21.77 18.87
N GLU A 185 7.36 -22.57 19.93
CA GLU A 185 7.55 -24.03 19.86
C GLU A 185 6.39 -24.72 19.12
N GLN A 186 5.14 -24.43 19.49
CA GLN A 186 3.95 -25.12 18.95
C GLN A 186 3.73 -24.86 17.44
N PHE A 187 4.00 -23.64 16.98
CA PHE A 187 3.73 -23.22 15.60
C PHE A 187 5.00 -23.06 14.76
N HIS A 188 6.15 -23.48 15.29
CA HIS A 188 7.45 -23.42 14.61
C HIS A 188 7.78 -22.00 14.12
N ILE A 189 7.53 -21.00 14.95
CA ILE A 189 7.75 -19.59 14.58
C ILE A 189 9.26 -19.32 14.53
N VAL A 190 9.73 -18.85 13.37
CA VAL A 190 11.10 -18.36 13.20
C VAL A 190 11.07 -16.83 13.33
N ASN A 191 11.85 -16.31 14.27
CA ASN A 191 12.04 -14.88 14.51
C ASN A 191 13.54 -14.59 14.51
N ASP A 192 14.03 -13.97 13.43
CA ASP A 192 15.40 -13.47 13.35
C ASP A 192 15.44 -12.05 13.90
N ASP A 193 15.70 -11.93 15.20
CA ASP A 193 15.74 -10.66 15.94
C ASP A 193 16.59 -9.58 15.22
N ALA A 194 17.69 -9.97 14.56
CA ALA A 194 18.56 -9.03 13.84
C ALA A 194 17.90 -8.41 12.60
N ALA A 195 16.92 -9.09 12.00
CA ALA A 195 16.14 -8.56 10.88
C ALA A 195 15.25 -7.39 11.33
N HIS A 196 14.88 -7.28 12.60
CA HIS A 196 13.87 -6.35 13.07
C HIS A 196 14.42 -5.08 13.75
N GLY A 197 13.55 -4.07 13.84
CA GLY A 197 13.72 -2.84 14.60
C GLY A 197 13.01 -2.91 15.96
N HIS A 198 13.53 -2.17 16.94
CA HIS A 198 13.10 -2.25 18.35
C HIS A 198 12.70 -0.90 18.97
N GLU A 199 12.88 0.19 18.24
CA GLU A 199 12.74 1.55 18.77
C GLU A 199 11.62 2.34 18.11
N GLY A 200 11.06 1.82 17.01
CA GLY A 200 10.01 2.48 16.27
C GLY A 200 8.70 2.63 17.05
N PRO A 201 7.83 3.55 16.63
CA PRO A 201 6.52 3.72 17.25
C PRO A 201 5.56 2.56 16.95
N LEU A 202 5.71 1.86 15.83
CA LEU A 202 4.81 0.79 15.42
C LEU A 202 5.13 -0.50 16.17
N LYS A 203 4.25 -0.92 17.06
CA LYS A 203 4.30 -2.26 17.66
C LYS A 203 3.94 -3.32 16.61
N VAL A 204 4.77 -4.35 16.55
CA VAL A 204 4.63 -5.48 15.62
C VAL A 204 4.84 -6.75 16.42
N GLY A 205 4.01 -7.78 16.24
CA GLY A 205 4.10 -9.02 17.02
C GLY A 205 3.11 -10.08 16.56
N TRP A 206 3.11 -11.21 17.23
CA TRP A 206 2.28 -12.37 16.91
C TRP A 206 1.05 -12.45 17.81
N SER A 207 0.01 -13.16 17.36
CA SER A 207 -1.16 -13.39 18.22
C SER A 207 -0.80 -14.28 19.40
N ASP A 208 -1.40 -13.96 20.54
CA ASP A 208 -1.30 -14.78 21.74
C ASP A 208 -2.08 -16.09 21.59
N TYR A 209 -3.27 -16.02 20.99
CA TYR A 209 -4.06 -17.19 20.63
C TYR A 209 -3.90 -17.46 19.14
N ILE A 210 -3.46 -18.66 18.78
CA ILE A 210 -3.36 -19.15 17.41
C ILE A 210 -4.14 -20.47 17.32
N TYR A 211 -4.96 -20.61 16.28
CA TYR A 211 -5.77 -21.82 16.07
C TYR A 211 -4.87 -23.05 15.85
N GLY A 212 -5.19 -24.16 16.52
CA GLY A 212 -4.33 -25.34 16.55
C GLY A 212 -4.02 -25.95 15.17
N VAL A 213 -4.94 -25.84 14.21
CA VAL A 213 -4.72 -26.31 12.83
C VAL A 213 -3.53 -25.61 12.15
N THR A 214 -3.19 -24.39 12.56
CA THR A 214 -2.01 -23.63 12.07
C THR A 214 -0.69 -24.35 12.31
N SER A 215 -0.61 -25.22 13.32
CA SER A 215 0.61 -26.03 13.59
C SER A 215 0.98 -26.98 12.44
N HIS A 216 0.06 -27.23 11.51
CA HIS A 216 0.31 -28.07 10.34
C HIS A 216 1.04 -27.31 9.22
N TRP A 217 1.06 -25.97 9.27
CA TRP A 217 1.59 -25.11 8.21
C TRP A 217 3.07 -25.38 7.95
N ILE A 218 3.94 -25.02 8.88
CA ILE A 218 5.39 -25.13 8.69
C ILE A 218 5.84 -26.56 8.36
N PRO A 219 5.43 -27.62 9.09
CA PRO A 219 5.86 -28.98 8.78
C PRO A 219 5.42 -29.46 7.38
N THR A 220 4.25 -29.03 6.89
CA THR A 220 3.80 -29.40 5.54
C THR A 220 4.70 -28.77 4.48
N PHE A 221 5.06 -27.49 4.65
CA PHE A 221 5.95 -26.80 3.72
C PHE A 221 7.37 -27.38 3.76
N GLU A 222 7.89 -27.75 4.93
CA GLU A 222 9.17 -28.45 5.05
C GLU A 222 9.16 -29.80 4.32
N ALA A 223 8.07 -30.56 4.40
CA ALA A 223 7.90 -31.82 3.65
C ALA A 223 7.87 -31.61 2.12
N LEU A 224 7.44 -30.43 1.67
CA LEU A 224 7.50 -30.01 0.26
C LEU A 224 8.88 -29.48 -0.16
N GLY A 225 9.82 -29.34 0.77
CA GLY A 225 11.15 -28.78 0.54
C GLY A 225 11.23 -27.25 0.62
N VAL A 226 10.16 -26.59 1.08
CA VAL A 226 10.12 -25.14 1.31
C VAL A 226 10.53 -24.87 2.77
N LYS A 227 11.51 -24.01 2.98
CA LYS A 227 12.09 -23.77 4.31
C LYS A 227 11.18 -22.91 5.18
N SER A 228 11.22 -23.14 6.49
CA SER A 228 10.73 -22.17 7.47
C SER A 228 11.76 -21.05 7.67
N ILE A 229 11.32 -19.79 7.60
CA ILE A 229 12.18 -18.62 7.72
C ILE A 229 11.47 -17.45 8.40
N ASP A 230 12.26 -16.48 8.86
CA ASP A 230 11.79 -15.11 9.04
C ASP A 230 11.87 -14.38 7.69
N ILE A 231 10.75 -13.83 7.24
CA ILE A 231 10.63 -13.17 5.92
C ILE A 231 11.10 -11.71 5.92
N ALA A 232 11.59 -11.18 7.04
CA ALA A 232 12.07 -9.80 7.16
C ALA A 232 13.52 -9.59 6.68
N GLY A 233 14.26 -10.67 6.38
CA GLY A 233 15.71 -10.66 6.12
C GLY A 233 16.16 -10.24 4.72
N GLY A 234 15.24 -9.99 3.77
CA GLY A 234 15.57 -9.64 2.38
C GLY A 234 15.71 -10.83 1.44
N ASP A 235 15.47 -12.03 1.94
CA ASP A 235 15.08 -13.21 1.16
C ASP A 235 13.82 -13.75 1.84
N ASN A 236 12.67 -13.60 1.18
CA ASN A 236 11.40 -14.01 1.75
C ASN A 236 10.94 -15.38 1.26
N HIS A 237 11.73 -16.09 0.44
CA HIS A 237 11.37 -17.40 -0.11
C HIS A 237 11.27 -18.48 0.98
N GLY A 238 10.06 -18.78 1.42
CA GLY A 238 9.82 -19.76 2.47
C GLY A 238 8.40 -19.70 3.05
N ALA A 239 8.16 -20.50 4.08
CA ALA A 239 6.93 -20.51 4.85
C ALA A 239 7.16 -19.89 6.23
N ALA A 240 6.19 -19.12 6.71
CA ALA A 240 6.28 -18.42 7.99
C ALA A 240 4.92 -18.34 8.69
N ILE A 241 4.97 -18.34 10.02
CA ILE A 241 3.95 -17.70 10.84
C ILE A 241 4.47 -16.29 11.10
N ILE A 242 3.93 -15.31 10.39
CA ILE A 242 4.48 -13.94 10.33
C ILE A 242 4.00 -13.09 11.51
N PRO A 243 4.75 -12.06 11.90
CA PRO A 243 4.20 -11.07 12.79
C PRO A 243 3.15 -10.21 12.06
N SER A 244 2.35 -9.51 12.83
CA SER A 244 1.37 -8.54 12.37
C SER A 244 1.63 -7.19 13.01
N THR A 245 1.02 -6.11 12.48
CA THR A 245 1.02 -4.80 13.12
C THR A 245 0.09 -4.80 14.34
N LEU A 246 0.47 -5.58 15.33
CA LEU A 246 -0.25 -5.96 16.54
C LEU A 246 0.61 -5.56 17.75
N ASP A 247 -0.02 -4.85 18.68
CA ASP A 247 0.50 -4.67 20.03
C ASP A 247 0.03 -5.85 20.87
N SER A 248 0.81 -6.93 20.91
CA SER A 248 0.43 -8.18 21.57
C SER A 248 0.35 -8.04 23.10
N GLU A 249 1.09 -7.10 23.68
CA GLU A 249 0.99 -6.75 25.11
C GLU A 249 -0.35 -6.07 25.43
N ALA A 250 -0.86 -5.24 24.53
CA ALA A 250 -2.15 -4.57 24.68
C ALA A 250 -3.33 -5.33 24.04
N GLY A 251 -3.07 -6.41 23.30
CA GLY A 251 -4.06 -7.15 22.52
C GLY A 251 -4.74 -6.30 21.43
N THR A 252 -4.06 -5.31 20.86
CA THR A 252 -4.70 -4.29 19.99
C THR A 252 -3.99 -4.05 18.67
N ARG A 253 -4.72 -3.62 17.65
CA ARG A 253 -4.13 -3.12 16.40
C ARG A 253 -3.12 -2.00 16.66
N SER A 254 -2.02 -2.03 15.92
CA SER A 254 -0.97 -1.01 15.89
C SER A 254 -0.93 -0.36 14.51
N CYS A 255 -1.17 0.95 14.42
CA CYS A 255 -1.17 1.67 13.13
C CYS A 255 -0.79 3.16 13.32
N PRO A 256 -0.63 3.96 12.25
CA PRO A 256 -0.18 5.35 12.39
C PRO A 256 -1.12 6.22 13.21
N ARG A 257 -2.42 5.93 13.14
CA ARG A 257 -3.45 6.65 13.89
C ARG A 257 -3.20 6.61 15.40
N ASN A 258 -2.87 5.45 15.96
CA ASN A 258 -2.66 5.29 17.41
C ASN A 258 -1.19 5.25 17.83
N LYS A 259 -0.23 5.16 16.90
CA LYS A 259 1.21 5.13 17.22
C LYS A 259 1.99 6.39 16.83
N TYR A 260 1.59 7.13 15.79
CA TYR A 260 2.33 8.31 15.31
C TYR A 260 1.71 9.64 15.75
N VAL A 261 0.38 9.69 15.88
CA VAL A 261 -0.36 10.93 16.18
C VAL A 261 -1.24 10.84 17.44
N ALA A 262 -0.94 9.89 18.33
CA ALA A 262 -1.69 9.73 19.59
C ALA A 262 -1.39 10.81 20.64
N GLN A 263 -0.24 11.48 20.54
CA GLN A 263 0.13 12.57 21.45
C GLN A 263 -0.23 13.92 20.85
N ASP A 264 -0.81 14.80 21.67
CA ASP A 264 -1.10 16.17 21.27
C ASP A 264 0.22 16.93 20.98
N LYS A 265 0.44 17.28 19.71
CA LYS A 265 1.50 18.19 19.28
C LYS A 265 0.88 19.52 18.88
N GLN A 266 1.25 20.61 19.57
CA GLN A 266 0.66 21.94 19.35
C GLN A 266 0.88 22.49 17.92
N ASN A 267 1.87 21.95 17.20
CA ASN A 267 2.24 22.36 15.85
C ASN A 267 1.71 21.44 14.73
N LEU A 268 0.87 20.45 15.07
CA LEU A 268 0.21 19.53 14.14
C LEU A 268 -1.31 19.65 14.28
N VAL A 269 -1.98 19.90 13.16
CA VAL A 269 -3.44 19.93 13.07
C VAL A 269 -3.92 18.84 12.11
N LEU A 270 -4.85 18.00 12.55
CA LEU A 270 -5.53 16.98 11.76
C LEU A 270 -6.97 17.44 11.51
N LEU A 271 -7.25 17.93 10.31
CA LEU A 271 -8.60 18.30 9.88
C LEU A 271 -9.30 17.07 9.29
N THR A 272 -10.28 16.52 10.00
CA THR A 272 -11.06 15.36 9.56
C THR A 272 -12.39 15.74 8.92
N GLY A 273 -12.96 14.83 8.13
CA GLY A 273 -14.25 15.02 7.45
C GLY A 273 -14.20 15.99 6.27
N GLN A 274 -13.01 16.28 5.73
CA GLN A 274 -12.81 17.28 4.67
C GLN A 274 -12.04 16.66 3.49
N HIS A 275 -12.65 16.69 2.31
CA HIS A 275 -12.08 16.13 1.09
C HIS A 275 -11.32 17.21 0.34
N VAL A 276 -10.01 17.03 0.14
CA VAL A 276 -9.22 17.89 -0.76
C VAL A 276 -9.69 17.72 -2.19
N THR A 277 -10.16 18.79 -2.81
CA THR A 277 -10.75 18.76 -4.15
C THR A 277 -9.73 18.99 -5.25
N LYS A 278 -8.73 19.85 -5.00
CA LYS A 278 -7.59 20.11 -5.89
C LYS A 278 -6.49 20.93 -5.18
N LEU A 279 -5.32 20.97 -5.79
CA LEU A 279 -4.23 21.87 -5.45
C LEU A 279 -4.47 23.26 -6.05
N VAL A 280 -4.04 24.31 -5.33
CA VAL A 280 -4.09 25.70 -5.79
C VAL A 280 -2.69 26.14 -6.18
N PHE A 281 -2.54 26.78 -7.33
CA PHE A 281 -1.23 27.19 -7.88
C PHE A 281 -1.13 28.70 -8.04
N ASP A 282 0.07 29.22 -7.87
CA ASP A 282 0.41 30.61 -8.23
C ASP A 282 0.44 30.79 -9.75
N GLU A 283 -0.42 31.66 -10.27
CA GLU A 283 -0.49 31.99 -11.70
C GLU A 283 0.67 32.87 -12.18
N ALA A 284 1.41 33.51 -11.27
CA ALA A 284 2.56 34.34 -11.63
C ALA A 284 3.82 33.53 -11.94
N SER A 285 3.87 32.26 -11.52
CA SER A 285 5.01 31.37 -11.72
C SER A 285 5.08 30.87 -13.17
N LYS A 286 6.12 31.29 -13.92
CA LYS A 286 6.23 31.07 -15.37
C LYS A 286 6.97 29.79 -15.79
N ASP A 287 7.94 29.33 -14.99
CA ASP A 287 8.85 28.25 -15.40
C ASP A 287 8.45 26.87 -14.83
N GLN A 288 7.90 26.85 -13.61
CA GLN A 288 7.43 25.65 -12.92
C GLN A 288 6.23 26.03 -12.06
N LEU A 289 5.31 25.09 -11.86
CA LEU A 289 4.16 25.29 -10.99
C LEU A 289 4.59 25.38 -9.51
N VAL A 290 4.01 26.34 -8.80
CA VAL A 290 4.18 26.48 -7.34
C VAL A 290 2.81 26.36 -6.70
N ALA A 291 2.62 25.30 -5.91
CA ALA A 291 1.41 25.13 -5.14
C ALA A 291 1.41 26.13 -3.97
N THR A 292 0.34 26.90 -3.83
CA THR A 292 0.15 27.87 -2.74
C THR A 292 -0.74 27.32 -1.63
N GLY A 293 -1.35 26.15 -1.83
CA GLY A 293 -2.29 25.55 -0.89
C GLY A 293 -3.19 24.52 -1.55
N VAL A 294 -4.32 24.24 -0.89
CA VAL A 294 -5.33 23.29 -1.37
C VAL A 294 -6.74 23.86 -1.20
N GLU A 295 -7.65 23.42 -2.07
CA GLU A 295 -9.10 23.55 -1.88
C GLU A 295 -9.65 22.27 -1.25
N PHE A 296 -10.64 22.41 -0.36
CA PHE A 296 -11.31 21.28 0.27
C PHE A 296 -12.78 21.57 0.57
N ALA A 297 -13.60 20.51 0.60
CA ALA A 297 -15.03 20.57 0.93
C ALA A 297 -15.48 19.24 1.54
N SER A 298 -16.57 19.22 2.31
CA SER A 298 -17.10 17.98 2.88
C SER A 298 -18.08 17.27 1.94
N ALA A 299 -18.71 18.02 1.02
CA ALA A 299 -19.67 17.47 0.05
C ALA A 299 -19.70 18.24 -1.29
N MET A 300 -20.29 17.60 -2.30
CA MET A 300 -20.34 18.04 -3.71
C MET A 300 -20.92 19.45 -3.94
N ASN A 301 -21.92 19.85 -3.16
CA ASN A 301 -22.63 21.12 -3.35
C ASN A 301 -22.16 22.23 -2.40
N GLU A 302 -21.07 22.00 -1.68
CA GLU A 302 -20.50 22.98 -0.77
C GLU A 302 -19.53 23.89 -1.52
N THR A 303 -19.49 25.16 -1.12
CA THR A 303 -18.43 26.07 -1.59
C THR A 303 -17.11 25.62 -0.98
N PRO A 304 -16.07 25.32 -1.79
CA PRO A 304 -14.79 24.88 -1.26
C PRO A 304 -14.14 25.96 -0.39
N PHE A 305 -13.54 25.51 0.71
CA PHE A 305 -12.64 26.31 1.52
C PHE A 305 -11.21 26.20 0.98
N GLN A 306 -10.35 27.13 1.38
CA GLN A 306 -8.94 27.12 1.04
C GLN A 306 -8.06 27.19 2.29
N VAL A 307 -6.87 26.60 2.21
CA VAL A 307 -5.80 26.75 3.18
C VAL A 307 -4.47 26.87 2.44
N LYS A 308 -3.56 27.70 2.96
CA LYS A 308 -2.28 28.00 2.31
C LYS A 308 -1.13 27.15 2.84
N ALA A 309 -0.19 26.83 1.96
CA ALA A 309 1.08 26.20 2.27
C ALA A 309 2.24 27.18 1.99
N LYS A 310 3.11 27.44 2.97
CA LYS A 310 4.30 28.30 2.82
C LYS A 310 5.44 27.58 2.11
N LYS A 311 5.58 26.29 2.41
CA LYS A 311 6.70 25.46 1.96
C LYS A 311 6.21 24.51 0.88
N GLU A 312 5.57 23.42 1.27
CA GLU A 312 5.18 22.36 0.34
C GLU A 312 3.75 21.87 0.56
N VAL A 313 3.14 21.39 -0.52
CA VAL A 313 1.95 20.54 -0.45
C VAL A 313 2.38 19.10 -0.72
N ILE A 314 2.02 18.19 0.20
CA ILE A 314 2.45 16.79 0.17
C ILE A 314 1.22 15.92 -0.03
N VAL A 315 1.14 15.21 -1.15
CA VAL A 315 0.01 14.36 -1.50
C VAL A 315 0.27 12.93 -1.00
N THR A 316 -0.62 12.44 -0.14
CA THR A 316 -0.52 11.11 0.51
C THR A 316 -1.87 10.40 0.52
N ALA A 317 -2.65 10.56 -0.55
CA ALA A 317 -4.01 10.05 -0.71
C ALA A 317 -4.08 8.63 -1.29
N GLY A 318 -2.93 7.93 -1.36
CA GLY A 318 -2.80 6.54 -1.80
C GLY A 318 -2.88 6.36 -3.31
N ALA A 319 -2.66 5.13 -3.78
CA ALA A 319 -2.66 4.77 -5.20
C ALA A 319 -3.96 5.05 -5.99
N VAL A 320 -5.05 5.43 -5.32
CA VAL A 320 -6.28 5.88 -6.00
C VAL A 320 -6.52 7.37 -5.81
N GLY A 321 -6.36 7.89 -4.59
CA GLY A 321 -6.65 9.29 -4.29
C GLY A 321 -5.58 10.25 -4.82
N SER A 322 -4.31 9.90 -4.75
CA SER A 322 -3.20 10.75 -5.20
C SER A 322 -3.25 11.08 -6.69
N PRO A 323 -3.40 10.10 -7.62
CA PRO A 323 -3.54 10.44 -9.04
C PRO A 323 -4.83 11.24 -9.30
N LYS A 324 -5.91 10.97 -8.57
CA LYS A 324 -7.18 11.71 -8.70
C LYS A 324 -7.01 13.19 -8.35
N VAL A 325 -6.39 13.50 -7.20
CA VAL A 325 -6.16 14.89 -6.77
C VAL A 325 -5.25 15.62 -7.77
N LEU A 326 -4.18 14.99 -8.24
CA LEU A 326 -3.30 15.59 -9.25
C LEU A 326 -4.04 15.87 -10.57
N GLN A 327 -4.83 14.91 -11.07
CA GLN A 327 -5.61 15.06 -12.29
C GLN A 327 -6.64 16.19 -12.19
N LEU A 328 -7.41 16.27 -11.09
CA LEU A 328 -8.36 17.37 -10.82
C LEU A 328 -7.67 18.74 -10.70
N SER A 329 -6.37 18.73 -10.39
CA SER A 329 -5.53 19.94 -10.31
C SER A 329 -4.91 20.35 -11.64
N GLY A 330 -5.20 19.62 -12.73
CA GLY A 330 -4.65 19.84 -14.06
C GLY A 330 -3.27 19.19 -14.27
N ILE A 331 -2.86 18.25 -13.42
CA ILE A 331 -1.60 17.50 -13.57
C ILE A 331 -1.96 16.06 -13.93
N GLY A 332 -1.79 15.69 -15.20
CA GLY A 332 -2.17 14.37 -15.70
C GLY A 332 -2.29 14.35 -17.22
N PRO A 333 -2.73 13.21 -17.80
CA PRO A 333 -2.71 13.03 -19.24
C PRO A 333 -3.69 13.99 -19.91
N LYS A 334 -3.19 14.85 -20.80
CA LYS A 334 -4.01 15.84 -21.52
C LYS A 334 -5.22 15.21 -22.22
N SER A 335 -5.02 14.03 -22.80
CA SER A 335 -6.04 13.23 -23.48
C SER A 335 -7.18 12.76 -22.56
N VAL A 336 -6.93 12.70 -21.25
CA VAL A 336 -7.93 12.35 -20.22
C VAL A 336 -8.59 13.61 -19.66
N LEU A 337 -7.82 14.67 -19.40
CA LEU A 337 -8.28 15.85 -18.67
C LEU A 337 -9.14 16.80 -19.51
N GLU A 338 -8.69 17.15 -20.72
CA GLU A 338 -9.38 18.17 -21.53
C GLU A 338 -10.81 17.78 -21.95
N PRO A 339 -11.10 16.51 -22.32
CA PRO A 339 -12.48 16.09 -22.61
C PRO A 339 -13.44 16.22 -21.43
N LEU A 340 -12.93 16.26 -20.19
CA LEU A 340 -13.70 16.44 -18.96
C LEU A 340 -13.83 17.90 -18.55
N GLY A 341 -13.29 18.84 -19.34
CA GLY A 341 -13.29 20.27 -19.03
C GLY A 341 -12.24 20.67 -18.00
N ILE A 342 -11.28 19.80 -17.67
CA ILE A 342 -10.18 20.11 -16.77
C ILE A 342 -9.03 20.69 -17.59
N THR A 343 -8.60 21.91 -17.28
CA THR A 343 -7.47 22.53 -17.98
C THR A 343 -6.17 21.85 -17.58
N THR A 344 -5.46 21.29 -18.57
CA THR A 344 -4.16 20.67 -18.35
C THR A 344 -3.09 21.73 -18.10
N LYS A 345 -2.44 21.68 -16.95
CA LYS A 345 -1.28 22.51 -16.57
C LYS A 345 0.04 21.78 -16.80
N LEU A 346 0.08 20.48 -16.52
CA LEU A 346 1.22 19.60 -16.78
C LEU A 346 0.72 18.29 -17.37
N ASP A 347 1.18 17.97 -18.59
CA ASP A 347 0.88 16.70 -19.26
C ASP A 347 1.85 15.62 -18.77
N LEU A 348 1.44 14.92 -17.71
CA LEU A 348 2.19 13.85 -17.08
C LEU A 348 1.37 12.54 -17.13
N PRO A 349 2.01 11.36 -17.13
CA PRO A 349 1.34 10.06 -17.18
C PRO A 349 0.71 9.66 -15.82
N VAL A 350 0.16 10.62 -15.07
CA VAL A 350 -0.53 10.37 -13.80
C VAL A 350 -1.70 9.43 -14.01
N GLY A 351 -1.77 8.38 -13.19
CA GLY A 351 -2.83 7.38 -13.25
C GLY A 351 -2.51 6.16 -14.10
N TYR A 352 -1.44 6.13 -14.90
CA TYR A 352 -0.94 4.90 -15.53
C TYR A 352 -0.14 4.04 -14.54
N ASN A 353 0.30 2.84 -14.95
CA ASN A 353 1.16 1.95 -14.16
C ASN A 353 0.55 1.42 -12.86
N PHE A 354 -0.79 1.41 -12.76
CA PHE A 354 -1.47 0.77 -11.62
C PHE A 354 -1.11 -0.72 -11.57
N GLN A 355 -0.66 -1.19 -10.43
CA GLN A 355 -0.36 -2.59 -10.15
C GLN A 355 -0.99 -2.97 -8.82
N ASP A 356 -1.41 -4.22 -8.70
CA ASP A 356 -2.02 -4.78 -7.50
C ASP A 356 -1.90 -6.31 -7.54
N HIS A 357 -1.71 -6.96 -6.40
CA HIS A 357 -1.64 -8.42 -6.35
C HIS A 357 -3.01 -9.02 -6.67
N VAL A 358 -3.01 -9.99 -7.59
CA VAL A 358 -4.22 -10.73 -7.98
C VAL A 358 -4.20 -12.10 -7.31
N MET A 359 -5.30 -12.47 -6.67
CA MET A 359 -5.41 -13.70 -5.91
C MET A 359 -6.68 -14.50 -6.22
N VAL A 360 -6.68 -15.77 -5.88
CA VAL A 360 -7.87 -16.63 -5.76
C VAL A 360 -7.81 -17.44 -4.48
N LEU A 361 -8.96 -17.91 -4.01
CA LEU A 361 -9.07 -18.77 -2.83
C LEU A 361 -9.47 -20.18 -3.26
N VAL A 362 -8.65 -21.17 -2.91
CA VAL A 362 -8.95 -22.60 -3.00
C VAL A 362 -9.48 -23.06 -1.65
N GLU A 363 -10.63 -23.72 -1.61
CA GLU A 363 -11.27 -24.12 -0.36
C GLU A 363 -11.30 -25.64 -0.21
N TYR A 364 -11.00 -26.12 1.00
CA TYR A 364 -11.07 -27.53 1.38
C TYR A 364 -11.97 -27.73 2.59
N ASN A 365 -12.69 -28.85 2.62
CA ASN A 365 -13.21 -29.39 3.87
C ASN A 365 -12.04 -29.82 4.78
N SER A 366 -12.32 -29.88 6.07
CA SER A 366 -11.42 -30.45 7.08
C SER A 366 -12.15 -31.51 7.91
N VAL A 367 -11.40 -32.37 8.58
CA VAL A 367 -11.96 -33.40 9.46
C VAL A 367 -12.85 -32.79 10.53
N GLU A 368 -13.91 -33.51 10.93
CA GLU A 368 -14.85 -33.06 11.94
C GLU A 368 -14.14 -32.71 13.26
N GLY A 369 -14.51 -31.57 13.86
CA GLY A 369 -13.88 -31.07 15.08
C GLY A 369 -12.65 -30.19 14.88
N THR A 370 -12.15 -30.02 13.64
CA THR A 370 -11.09 -29.03 13.35
C THR A 370 -11.56 -27.63 13.75
N GLU A 371 -10.84 -26.98 14.66
CA GLU A 371 -11.17 -25.64 15.11
C GLU A 371 -10.77 -24.62 14.04
N THR A 372 -11.76 -23.88 13.53
CA THR A 372 -11.58 -22.80 12.56
C THR A 372 -12.12 -21.48 13.11
N TRP A 373 -11.88 -20.40 12.37
CA TRP A 373 -12.40 -19.08 12.72
C TRP A 373 -13.87 -18.91 12.37
N ASN A 374 -14.39 -19.73 11.43
CA ASN A 374 -15.72 -19.59 10.87
C ASN A 374 -16.88 -19.54 11.91
N PRO A 375 -16.91 -20.39 12.96
CA PRO A 375 -17.94 -20.30 14.00
C PRO A 375 -18.04 -18.91 14.64
N LEU A 376 -16.91 -18.24 14.85
CA LEU A 376 -16.86 -16.90 15.42
C LEU A 376 -17.26 -15.83 14.38
N CYS A 377 -16.90 -16.01 13.10
CA CYS A 377 -17.31 -15.11 12.03
C CYS A 377 -18.84 -15.08 11.86
N MET A 378 -19.50 -16.23 11.99
CA MET A 378 -20.92 -16.40 11.69
C MET A 378 -21.86 -16.20 12.88
N ASN A 379 -21.33 -16.08 14.11
CA ASN A 379 -22.14 -16.01 15.32
C ASN A 379 -21.85 -14.78 16.16
N ARG A 380 -22.80 -13.83 16.18
CA ARG A 380 -22.68 -12.58 16.93
C ARG A 380 -22.65 -12.78 18.44
N GLU A 381 -23.39 -13.75 18.99
CA GLU A 381 -23.37 -14.04 20.43
C GLU A 381 -21.99 -14.57 20.86
N ALA A 382 -21.38 -15.44 20.04
CA ALA A 382 -20.01 -15.90 20.27
C ALA A 382 -19.00 -14.74 20.21
N GLN A 383 -19.18 -13.79 19.28
CA GLN A 383 -18.35 -12.58 19.22
C GLN A 383 -18.50 -11.72 20.50
N GLU A 384 -19.72 -11.49 20.98
CA GLU A 384 -19.93 -10.71 22.21
C GLU A 384 -19.33 -11.39 23.46
N ALA A 385 -19.35 -12.73 23.51
CA ALA A 385 -18.67 -13.48 24.57
C ALA A 385 -17.15 -13.30 24.53
N GLU A 386 -16.55 -13.38 23.33
CA GLU A 386 -15.11 -13.13 23.17
C GLU A 386 -14.72 -11.66 23.37
N ILE A 387 -15.62 -10.70 23.08
CA ILE A 387 -15.39 -9.29 23.43
C ILE A 387 -15.23 -9.13 24.93
N ALA A 388 -16.06 -9.81 25.74
CA ALA A 388 -15.94 -9.75 27.20
C ALA A 388 -14.58 -10.30 27.67
N ILE A 389 -14.12 -11.41 27.09
CA ILE A 389 -12.79 -11.99 27.36
C ILE A 389 -11.68 -11.00 27.00
N TRP A 390 -11.75 -10.40 25.81
CA TRP A 390 -10.78 -9.40 25.36
C TRP A 390 -10.79 -8.13 26.23
N GLN A 391 -11.95 -7.68 26.69
CA GLN A 391 -12.06 -6.52 27.58
C GLN A 391 -11.41 -6.79 28.94
N GLU A 392 -11.57 -7.99 29.48
CA GLU A 392 -11.02 -8.38 30.78
C GLU A 392 -9.52 -8.69 30.72
N THR A 393 -9.08 -9.42 29.69
CA THR A 393 -7.74 -10.03 29.65
C THR A 393 -6.81 -9.44 28.61
N LYS A 394 -7.35 -8.72 27.61
CA LYS A 394 -6.66 -8.38 26.36
C LYS A 394 -6.16 -9.59 25.55
N GLY A 395 -6.61 -10.80 25.90
CA GLY A 395 -6.39 -12.04 25.17
C GLY A 395 -7.68 -12.58 24.55
N GLY A 396 -7.69 -13.86 24.22
CA GLY A 396 -8.84 -14.56 23.64
C GLY A 396 -8.81 -14.65 22.12
N LYS A 397 -9.84 -15.25 21.52
CA LYS A 397 -9.83 -15.60 20.09
C LYS A 397 -9.87 -14.37 19.18
N LEU A 398 -10.34 -13.23 19.70
CA LEU A 398 -10.38 -11.97 18.96
C LEU A 398 -9.02 -11.28 18.83
N THR A 399 -7.97 -11.74 19.52
CA THR A 399 -6.61 -11.26 19.23
C THR A 399 -6.00 -11.92 18.01
N TYR A 400 -6.53 -13.08 17.59
CA TYR A 400 -6.05 -13.78 16.40
C TYR A 400 -6.27 -12.91 15.17
N ILE A 401 -5.24 -12.84 14.35
CA ILE A 401 -5.27 -12.33 12.98
C ILE A 401 -4.72 -13.42 12.07
N ASN A 402 -4.83 -13.26 10.76
CA ASN A 402 -4.29 -14.28 9.87
C ASN A 402 -2.76 -14.14 9.72
N GLU A 403 -2.00 -15.21 10.01
CA GLU A 403 -0.52 -15.12 10.19
C GLU A 403 0.25 -16.19 9.40
N ALA A 404 -0.42 -17.23 8.90
CA ALA A 404 0.23 -18.32 8.19
C ALA A 404 0.36 -17.98 6.71
N THR A 405 1.59 -17.68 6.29
CA THR A 405 1.91 -17.23 4.93
C THR A 405 3.11 -17.99 4.37
N SER A 406 3.26 -17.96 3.06
CA SER A 406 4.43 -18.44 2.36
C SER A 406 4.63 -17.68 1.06
N TYR A 407 5.88 -17.49 0.70
CA TYR A 407 6.31 -16.86 -0.54
C TYR A 407 7.13 -17.89 -1.32
N LEU A 408 6.75 -18.10 -2.57
CA LEU A 408 7.17 -19.26 -3.36
C LEU A 408 7.70 -18.83 -4.72
N LYS A 409 8.70 -19.59 -5.20
CA LYS A 409 9.21 -19.52 -6.57
C LYS A 409 8.39 -20.45 -7.45
N LEU A 410 8.43 -20.24 -8.77
CA LEU A 410 7.73 -21.13 -9.71
C LEU A 410 8.25 -22.57 -9.65
N SER A 411 9.52 -22.76 -9.30
CA SER A 411 10.12 -24.09 -9.10
C SER A 411 9.44 -24.90 -7.99
N ASP A 412 8.91 -24.25 -6.95
CA ASP A 412 8.24 -24.94 -5.84
C ASP A 412 6.90 -25.55 -6.28
N ALA A 413 6.22 -24.86 -7.21
CA ALA A 413 5.04 -25.33 -7.91
C ALA A 413 5.36 -26.35 -9.02
N GLY A 414 6.64 -26.57 -9.35
CA GLY A 414 7.05 -27.38 -10.50
C GLY A 414 6.66 -26.75 -11.85
N ALA A 415 6.49 -25.43 -11.88
CA ALA A 415 6.01 -24.69 -13.04
C ALA A 415 7.17 -23.94 -13.73
N THR A 416 7.00 -23.70 -15.03
CA THR A 416 7.82 -22.77 -15.80
C THR A 416 6.89 -21.91 -16.64
N VAL A 417 7.09 -20.59 -16.59
CA VAL A 417 6.30 -19.63 -17.36
C VAL A 417 7.25 -18.85 -18.25
N GLU A 418 7.01 -18.90 -19.55
CA GLU A 418 7.72 -18.09 -20.53
C GLU A 418 6.87 -16.88 -20.90
N VAL A 419 7.50 -15.70 -20.92
CA VAL A 419 6.85 -14.43 -21.22
C VAL A 419 7.66 -13.67 -22.26
N ASN A 420 6.99 -13.23 -23.32
CA ASN A 420 7.56 -12.28 -24.29
C ASN A 420 7.15 -10.86 -23.89
N VAL A 421 8.13 -10.01 -23.57
CA VAL A 421 7.92 -8.63 -23.10
C VAL A 421 7.17 -7.79 -24.14
N ASP A 422 7.51 -7.90 -25.42
CA ASP A 422 6.87 -7.09 -26.46
C ASP A 422 5.41 -7.53 -26.67
N ASP A 423 5.10 -8.83 -26.55
CA ASP A 423 3.72 -9.33 -26.61
C ASP A 423 2.87 -8.81 -25.45
N VAL A 424 3.41 -8.80 -24.22
CA VAL A 424 2.72 -8.23 -23.05
C VAL A 424 2.48 -6.73 -23.23
N ILE A 425 3.48 -5.98 -23.70
CA ILE A 425 3.32 -4.55 -23.99
C ILE A 425 2.22 -4.32 -25.02
N ASN A 426 2.19 -5.10 -26.10
CA ASN A 426 1.17 -4.98 -27.13
C ASN A 426 -0.24 -5.34 -26.62
N ALA A 427 -0.35 -6.26 -25.66
CA ALA A 427 -1.62 -6.63 -25.04
C ALA A 427 -2.27 -5.49 -24.24
N HIS A 428 -1.50 -4.50 -23.78
CA HIS A 428 -2.03 -3.31 -23.09
C HIS A 428 -2.65 -2.26 -24.03
N GLY A 429 -2.57 -2.46 -25.36
CA GLY A 429 -3.12 -1.55 -26.34
C GLY A 429 -2.28 -0.29 -26.55
N GLU A 430 -2.93 0.82 -26.91
CA GLU A 430 -2.25 2.09 -27.15
C GLU A 430 -1.84 2.76 -25.84
N LEU A 431 -0.54 3.04 -25.70
CA LEU A 431 0.07 3.70 -24.55
C LEU A 431 0.91 4.90 -25.01
N PRO A 432 1.04 5.97 -24.20
CA PRO A 432 2.06 6.98 -24.43
C PRO A 432 3.47 6.35 -24.52
N GLU A 433 4.31 6.85 -25.42
CA GLU A 433 5.64 6.24 -25.70
C GLU A 433 6.54 6.16 -24.46
N ASN A 434 6.51 7.17 -23.59
CA ASN A 434 7.26 7.13 -22.34
C ASN A 434 6.72 6.10 -21.34
N VAL A 435 5.40 5.92 -21.26
CA VAL A 435 4.77 4.86 -20.44
C VAL A 435 5.16 3.48 -20.99
N LYS A 436 5.13 3.30 -22.32
CA LYS A 436 5.57 2.07 -22.99
C LYS A 436 7.04 1.75 -22.68
N ALA A 437 7.92 2.75 -22.72
CA ALA A 437 9.33 2.60 -22.36
C ALA A 437 9.51 2.21 -20.88
N GLY A 438 8.71 2.80 -19.98
CA GLY A 438 8.68 2.44 -18.57
C GLY A 438 8.23 1.00 -18.31
N TYR A 439 7.15 0.57 -18.97
CA TYR A 439 6.66 -0.81 -18.89
C TYR A 439 7.71 -1.80 -19.37
N LYS A 440 8.36 -1.51 -20.51
CA LYS A 440 9.44 -2.35 -21.02
C LYS A 440 10.58 -2.51 -20.02
N ALA A 441 11.05 -1.42 -19.43
CA ALA A 441 12.13 -1.46 -18.44
C ALA A 441 11.76 -2.29 -17.20
N GLN A 442 10.51 -2.21 -16.73
CA GLN A 442 10.04 -3.04 -15.62
C GLN A 442 9.92 -4.52 -16.01
N TYR A 443 9.33 -4.82 -17.17
CA TYR A 443 9.13 -6.19 -17.62
C TYR A 443 10.43 -6.92 -17.93
N GLU A 444 11.46 -6.23 -18.43
CA GLU A 444 12.79 -6.82 -18.63
C GLU A 444 13.42 -7.26 -17.29
N ILE A 445 13.19 -6.50 -16.21
CA ILE A 445 13.59 -6.89 -14.85
C ILE A 445 12.78 -8.11 -14.39
N MET A 446 11.44 -8.06 -14.51
CA MET A 446 10.55 -9.15 -14.10
C MET A 446 10.80 -10.45 -14.86
N GLN A 447 11.15 -10.35 -16.15
CA GLN A 447 11.50 -11.52 -16.96
C GLN A 447 12.70 -12.26 -16.37
N GLY A 448 13.69 -11.54 -15.86
CA GLY A 448 14.84 -12.11 -15.15
C GLY A 448 14.51 -12.68 -13.77
N TRP A 449 13.33 -12.40 -13.22
CA TRP A 449 12.89 -12.85 -11.90
C TRP A 449 12.07 -14.13 -11.92
N LEU A 450 11.43 -14.47 -13.04
CA LEU A 450 10.44 -15.55 -13.14
C LEU A 450 10.88 -16.88 -12.50
N GLN A 451 12.16 -17.24 -12.58
CA GLN A 451 12.68 -18.50 -12.02
C GLN A 451 13.33 -18.35 -10.65
N ASP A 452 13.99 -17.22 -10.38
CA ASP A 452 14.93 -17.10 -9.26
C ASP A 452 14.47 -16.13 -8.16
N ASN A 453 13.32 -15.47 -8.33
CA ASN A 453 12.65 -14.61 -7.34
C ASN A 453 11.33 -15.26 -6.91
N THR A 454 10.87 -14.97 -5.69
CA THR A 454 9.48 -15.21 -5.30
C THR A 454 8.51 -14.66 -6.35
N GLN A 455 7.50 -15.44 -6.75
CA GLN A 455 6.45 -15.03 -7.69
C GLN A 455 5.04 -15.22 -7.12
N LEU A 456 4.89 -16.12 -6.15
CA LEU A 456 3.61 -16.54 -5.61
C LEU A 456 3.56 -16.32 -4.10
N GLU A 457 2.40 -15.97 -3.57
CA GLU A 457 2.09 -16.02 -2.16
C GLU A 457 0.98 -17.06 -1.91
N CYS A 458 1.10 -17.77 -0.79
CA CYS A 458 0.03 -18.62 -0.28
C CYS A 458 -0.26 -18.29 1.18
N ILE A 459 -1.54 -18.02 1.47
CA ILE A 459 -2.04 -17.64 2.79
C ILE A 459 -3.11 -18.63 3.24
N MET A 460 -2.98 -19.21 4.43
CA MET A 460 -4.06 -20.00 5.01
C MET A 460 -5.15 -19.07 5.55
N ASN A 461 -6.42 -19.33 5.28
CA ASN A 461 -7.56 -18.52 5.70
C ASN A 461 -8.58 -19.41 6.44
N LEU A 462 -8.81 -19.14 7.73
CA LEU A 462 -9.64 -19.99 8.59
C LEU A 462 -11.15 -19.64 8.62
N TRP A 463 -11.61 -18.82 7.66
CA TRP A 463 -13.01 -18.38 7.51
C TRP A 463 -13.66 -19.04 6.27
N GLY A 464 -13.70 -20.37 6.27
CA GLY A 464 -14.33 -21.16 5.22
C GLY A 464 -15.84 -20.93 5.07
N SER A 465 -16.43 -21.40 3.96
CA SER A 465 -17.88 -21.39 3.73
C SER A 465 -18.66 -22.34 4.65
N GLN A 466 -17.97 -23.30 5.28
CA GLN A 466 -18.52 -24.28 6.20
C GLN A 466 -17.83 -24.19 7.57
N THR A 467 -18.47 -24.71 8.62
CA THR A 467 -17.92 -24.71 9.99
C THR A 467 -16.51 -25.29 10.06
N SER A 468 -16.27 -26.36 9.32
CA SER A 468 -15.00 -27.08 9.25
C SER A 468 -14.40 -27.01 7.85
N SER A 469 -14.32 -25.82 7.24
CA SER A 469 -13.55 -25.62 6.01
C SER A 469 -12.47 -24.56 6.14
N ILE A 470 -11.38 -24.76 5.39
CA ILE A 470 -10.19 -23.90 5.37
C ILE A 470 -9.95 -23.47 3.92
N LYS A 471 -9.62 -22.21 3.72
CA LYS A 471 -9.24 -21.66 2.43
C LYS A 471 -7.73 -21.48 2.38
N PHE A 472 -7.15 -21.63 1.20
CA PHE A 472 -5.77 -21.27 0.91
C PHE A 472 -5.78 -20.31 -0.26
N GLU A 473 -5.13 -19.17 -0.05
CA GLU A 473 -4.94 -18.18 -1.09
C GLU A 473 -3.81 -18.61 -2.01
N ALA A 474 -3.97 -18.31 -3.29
CA ALA A 474 -2.89 -18.30 -4.27
C ALA A 474 -2.88 -16.91 -4.90
N ALA A 475 -1.77 -16.19 -4.77
CA ALA A 475 -1.65 -14.81 -5.23
C ALA A 475 -0.38 -14.59 -6.04
N VAL A 476 -0.48 -13.75 -7.08
CA VAL A 476 0.65 -13.34 -7.91
C VAL A 476 1.26 -12.05 -7.35
N GLN A 477 2.54 -12.12 -7.02
CA GLN A 477 3.28 -11.03 -6.35
C GLN A 477 3.90 -10.02 -7.33
N HIS A 478 4.28 -10.47 -8.53
CA HIS A 478 4.76 -9.60 -9.62
C HIS A 478 3.85 -9.70 -10.84
N PRO A 479 2.62 -9.17 -10.79
CA PRO A 479 1.68 -9.25 -11.90
C PRO A 479 2.21 -8.50 -13.14
N TRP A 480 1.99 -9.08 -14.31
CA TRP A 480 2.35 -8.54 -15.62
C TRP A 480 1.24 -7.67 -16.20
N SER A 481 0.01 -7.81 -15.72
CA SER A 481 -1.03 -6.83 -15.99
C SER A 481 -0.65 -5.45 -15.46
N ARG A 482 -1.08 -4.42 -16.19
CA ARG A 482 -0.98 -3.01 -15.78
C ARG A 482 -2.33 -2.35 -16.00
N GLY A 483 -2.71 -1.58 -15.01
CA GLY A 483 -3.97 -0.88 -14.96
C GLY A 483 -3.84 0.63 -15.06
N SER A 484 -4.94 1.32 -14.77
CA SER A 484 -5.00 2.76 -14.67
C SER A 484 -6.03 3.27 -13.66
N VAL A 485 -5.80 4.47 -13.11
CA VAL A 485 -6.76 5.24 -12.31
C VAL A 485 -6.94 6.62 -12.93
N PHE A 486 -8.11 6.89 -13.49
CA PHE A 486 -8.43 8.19 -14.10
C PHE A 486 -9.67 8.83 -13.49
N VAL A 487 -9.71 10.15 -13.42
CA VAL A 487 -10.93 10.90 -13.10
C VAL A 487 -12.03 10.58 -14.11
N SER A 488 -13.28 10.52 -13.65
CA SER A 488 -14.45 10.28 -14.49
C SER A 488 -15.15 11.57 -14.91
N SER A 489 -14.95 12.66 -14.16
CA SER A 489 -15.49 13.99 -14.40
C SER A 489 -14.61 15.04 -13.71
N ALA A 490 -14.93 16.33 -13.88
CA ALA A 490 -14.32 17.43 -13.12
C ALA A 490 -14.80 17.54 -11.66
N ASN A 491 -15.73 16.67 -11.23
CA ASN A 491 -16.30 16.69 -9.90
C ASN A 491 -15.44 15.86 -8.93
N PRO A 492 -14.88 16.47 -7.87
CA PRO A 492 -14.00 15.77 -6.93
C PRO A 492 -14.70 14.66 -6.13
N PHE A 493 -16.03 14.65 -6.07
CA PHE A 493 -16.80 13.65 -5.33
C PHE A 493 -17.23 12.45 -6.17
N ASP A 494 -17.07 12.49 -7.49
CA ASP A 494 -17.34 11.35 -8.35
C ASP A 494 -16.25 10.29 -8.18
N MET A 495 -16.62 9.00 -8.27
CA MET A 495 -15.64 7.91 -8.21
C MET A 495 -14.73 7.95 -9.44
N PRO A 496 -13.40 7.73 -9.28
CA PRO A 496 -12.52 7.58 -10.42
C PRO A 496 -12.81 6.26 -11.16
N LYS A 497 -12.42 6.18 -12.43
CA LYS A 497 -12.35 4.94 -13.19
C LYS A 497 -11.10 4.18 -12.75
N ILE A 498 -11.28 3.13 -11.95
CA ILE A 498 -10.20 2.26 -11.45
C ILE A 498 -10.19 1.00 -12.31
N ASN A 499 -9.20 0.83 -13.16
CA ASN A 499 -9.06 -0.37 -13.98
C ASN A 499 -7.77 -1.11 -13.63
N PRO A 500 -7.80 -2.14 -12.75
CA PRO A 500 -6.63 -2.94 -12.45
C PRO A 500 -6.15 -3.81 -13.61
N ASN A 501 -7.03 -4.13 -14.57
CA ASN A 501 -6.78 -5.05 -15.68
C ASN A 501 -6.41 -6.46 -15.20
N TYR A 502 -7.11 -7.00 -14.19
CA TYR A 502 -6.81 -8.31 -13.62
C TYR A 502 -6.84 -9.42 -14.67
N LEU A 503 -5.77 -10.22 -14.71
CA LEU A 503 -5.60 -11.32 -15.67
C LEU A 503 -5.72 -10.89 -17.14
N GLY A 504 -5.46 -9.61 -17.43
CA GLY A 504 -5.52 -9.02 -18.76
C GLY A 504 -4.48 -9.59 -19.72
N VAL A 505 -3.44 -10.24 -19.20
CA VAL A 505 -2.39 -10.92 -19.96
C VAL A 505 -2.28 -12.38 -19.56
N ASP A 506 -1.89 -13.24 -20.52
CA ASP A 506 -1.82 -14.69 -20.33
C ASP A 506 -0.78 -15.14 -19.29
N ALA A 507 0.29 -14.33 -19.11
CA ALA A 507 1.31 -14.59 -18.09
C ALA A 507 0.70 -14.68 -16.68
N ASP A 508 -0.20 -13.76 -16.31
CA ASP A 508 -0.80 -13.76 -14.98
C ASP A 508 -1.72 -14.97 -14.74
N VAL A 509 -2.41 -15.44 -15.79
CA VAL A 509 -3.24 -16.64 -15.72
C VAL A 509 -2.37 -17.87 -15.43
N LYS A 510 -1.22 -17.99 -16.10
CA LYS A 510 -0.28 -19.10 -15.91
C LYS A 510 0.38 -19.06 -14.53
N LEU A 511 0.75 -17.88 -14.04
CA LEU A 511 1.31 -17.71 -12.69
C LEU A 511 0.29 -18.11 -11.63
N LEU A 512 -0.96 -17.61 -11.75
CA LEU A 512 -2.01 -17.91 -10.79
C LEU A 512 -2.40 -19.40 -10.81
N GLN A 513 -2.42 -20.02 -11.98
CA GLN A 513 -2.60 -21.47 -12.12
C GLN A 513 -1.51 -22.26 -11.36
N ALA A 514 -0.24 -21.87 -11.50
CA ALA A 514 0.85 -22.50 -10.76
C ALA A 514 0.67 -22.38 -9.24
N GLY A 515 0.12 -21.26 -8.76
CA GLY A 515 -0.27 -21.10 -7.35
C GLY A 515 -1.35 -22.08 -6.91
N ILE A 516 -2.41 -22.27 -7.70
CA ILE A 516 -3.46 -23.27 -7.42
C ILE A 516 -2.89 -24.69 -7.37
N ASP A 517 -2.02 -25.02 -8.34
CA ASP A 517 -1.40 -26.35 -8.42
C ASP A 517 -0.49 -26.61 -7.21
N PHE A 518 0.23 -25.59 -6.74
CA PHE A 518 1.00 -25.68 -5.49
C PHE A 518 0.09 -25.89 -4.28
N VAL A 519 -1.00 -25.12 -4.15
CA VAL A 519 -1.96 -25.27 -3.05
C VAL A 519 -2.54 -26.68 -3.00
N ARG A 520 -2.89 -27.26 -4.15
CA ARG A 520 -3.36 -28.65 -4.25
C ARG A 520 -2.31 -29.65 -3.80
N LYS A 521 -1.05 -29.46 -4.21
CA LYS A 521 0.07 -30.30 -3.78
C LYS A 521 0.27 -30.20 -2.26
N MET A 522 0.20 -29.00 -1.70
CA MET A 522 0.31 -28.74 -0.27
C MET A 522 -0.83 -29.40 0.50
N ALA A 523 -2.06 -29.26 0.04
CA ALA A 523 -3.23 -29.85 0.69
C ALA A 523 -3.20 -31.38 0.73
N ASN A 524 -2.48 -32.03 -0.19
CA ASN A 524 -2.28 -33.49 -0.22
C ASN A 524 -1.01 -33.96 0.51
N THR A 525 -0.25 -33.05 1.14
CA THR A 525 1.00 -33.37 1.83
C THR A 525 0.79 -33.35 3.34
N ALA A 526 1.18 -34.43 4.02
CA ALA A 526 1.09 -34.48 5.47
C ALA A 526 2.00 -33.41 6.13
N PRO A 527 1.58 -32.80 7.25
CA PRO A 527 0.39 -33.15 8.04
C PRO A 527 -0.93 -32.55 7.55
N PHE A 528 -0.96 -31.57 6.63
CA PHE A 528 -2.24 -31.06 6.11
C PHE A 528 -3.06 -32.13 5.37
N GLY A 529 -2.41 -33.01 4.62
CA GLY A 529 -3.07 -34.14 3.94
C GLY A 529 -3.77 -35.13 4.87
N ASP A 530 -3.52 -35.07 6.19
CA ASP A 530 -4.22 -35.88 7.19
C ASP A 530 -5.47 -35.16 7.76
N VAL A 531 -5.60 -33.85 7.54
CA VAL A 531 -6.65 -32.99 8.12
C VAL A 531 -7.59 -32.43 7.07
N LEU A 532 -7.08 -32.11 5.88
CA LEU A 532 -7.88 -31.63 4.75
C LEU A 532 -8.48 -32.81 3.99
N THR A 533 -9.72 -32.65 3.54
CA THR A 533 -10.44 -33.70 2.80
C THR A 533 -10.79 -33.24 1.39
N ASP A 534 -12.05 -32.96 1.09
CA ASP A 534 -12.51 -32.62 -0.25
C ASP A 534 -12.19 -31.17 -0.63
N GLU A 535 -11.69 -30.94 -1.84
CA GLU A 535 -11.61 -29.59 -2.44
C GLU A 535 -13.04 -29.13 -2.82
N LEU A 536 -13.52 -28.07 -2.16
CA LEU A 536 -14.82 -27.47 -2.38
C LEU A 536 -14.82 -26.48 -3.55
N SER A 537 -13.73 -25.73 -3.73
CA SER A 537 -13.60 -24.69 -4.76
C SER A 537 -12.13 -24.56 -5.16
N PRO A 538 -11.78 -24.50 -6.46
CA PRO A 538 -12.64 -24.61 -7.63
C PRO A 538 -13.29 -25.98 -7.84
N GLY A 539 -12.81 -27.01 -7.13
CA GLY A 539 -13.20 -28.40 -7.31
C GLY A 539 -12.32 -29.11 -8.36
N LEU A 540 -12.10 -30.41 -8.18
CA LEU A 540 -11.20 -31.21 -9.02
C LEU A 540 -11.74 -31.46 -10.44
N GLU A 541 -13.05 -31.33 -10.66
CA GLU A 541 -13.71 -31.59 -11.94
C GLU A 541 -13.93 -30.34 -12.82
N ASN A 542 -13.43 -29.16 -12.40
CA ASN A 542 -13.68 -27.93 -13.14
C ASN A 542 -12.92 -27.92 -14.48
N ALA A 543 -13.65 -28.14 -15.58
CA ALA A 543 -13.09 -28.31 -16.92
C ALA A 543 -12.43 -27.05 -17.50
N ASP A 544 -12.75 -25.86 -16.97
CA ASP A 544 -12.13 -24.59 -17.39
C ASP A 544 -11.71 -23.75 -16.18
N LEU A 545 -10.52 -24.06 -15.65
CA LEU A 545 -9.93 -23.35 -14.53
C LEU A 545 -9.57 -21.89 -14.88
N GLY A 546 -9.31 -21.59 -16.16
CA GLY A 546 -9.07 -20.23 -16.65
C GLY A 546 -10.29 -19.33 -16.51
N ALA A 547 -11.45 -19.81 -16.95
CA ALA A 547 -12.72 -19.11 -16.76
C ALA A 547 -13.08 -18.94 -15.28
N TRP A 548 -12.87 -19.97 -14.47
CA TRP A 548 -13.10 -19.89 -13.02
C TRP A 548 -12.20 -18.86 -12.35
N MET A 549 -10.89 -18.84 -12.66
CA MET A 549 -9.97 -17.84 -12.11
C MET A 549 -10.40 -16.43 -12.46
N ARG A 550 -10.81 -16.20 -13.72
CA ARG A 550 -11.31 -14.88 -14.14
C ARG A 550 -12.52 -14.48 -13.32
N GLN A 551 -13.49 -15.37 -13.17
CA GLN A 551 -14.70 -15.14 -12.38
C GLN A 551 -14.41 -14.83 -10.90
N ASN A 552 -13.48 -15.57 -10.30
CA ASN A 552 -13.28 -15.60 -8.85
C ASN A 552 -12.07 -14.80 -8.35
N CYS A 553 -11.23 -14.27 -9.24
CA CYS A 553 -10.05 -13.53 -8.81
C CYS A 553 -10.43 -12.29 -8.01
N GLY A 554 -9.58 -11.96 -7.05
CA GLY A 554 -9.68 -10.79 -6.20
C GLY A 554 -8.36 -10.03 -6.16
N SER A 555 -8.35 -9.04 -5.29
CA SER A 555 -7.20 -8.22 -4.97
C SER A 555 -6.75 -8.56 -3.55
N GLU A 556 -5.44 -8.56 -3.29
CA GLU A 556 -4.92 -8.53 -1.90
C GLU A 556 -4.94 -7.12 -1.29
N TYR A 557 -5.48 -6.15 -2.04
CA TYR A 557 -5.59 -4.73 -1.69
C TYR A 557 -4.25 -4.04 -1.51
N GLN A 558 -3.34 -4.28 -2.46
CA GLN A 558 -1.96 -3.78 -2.51
C GLN A 558 -1.71 -2.81 -3.68
N PRO A 559 -2.58 -1.80 -3.94
CA PRO A 559 -2.44 -0.95 -5.10
C PRO A 559 -1.24 0.00 -5.00
N ILE A 560 -0.48 0.09 -6.08
CA ILE A 560 0.70 0.94 -6.22
C ILE A 560 0.78 1.63 -7.59
N GLY A 561 1.78 2.49 -7.76
CA GLY A 561 2.37 2.79 -9.07
C GLY A 561 1.66 3.82 -9.94
N THR A 562 0.58 4.45 -9.47
CA THR A 562 -0.17 5.45 -10.25
C THR A 562 0.49 6.83 -10.36
N CYS A 563 1.53 7.08 -9.57
CA CYS A 563 2.35 8.30 -9.60
C CYS A 563 3.84 7.90 -9.57
N PRO A 564 4.30 7.03 -10.49
CA PRO A 564 5.51 6.25 -10.29
C PRO A 564 6.77 7.12 -10.21
N MET A 565 7.67 6.76 -9.29
CA MET A 565 9.01 7.30 -9.15
C MET A 565 9.93 6.67 -10.20
N LEU A 566 9.96 7.31 -11.36
CA LEU A 566 10.71 6.89 -12.55
C LEU A 566 11.25 8.13 -13.28
N PRO A 567 12.23 7.98 -14.18
CA PRO A 567 12.56 9.01 -15.15
C PRO A 567 11.36 9.42 -16.03
N GLN A 568 11.26 10.70 -16.44
CA GLN A 568 10.14 11.21 -17.25
C GLN A 568 9.98 10.51 -18.60
N ASP A 569 11.10 10.13 -19.23
CA ASP A 569 11.15 9.38 -20.49
C ASP A 569 10.74 7.90 -20.32
N LYS A 570 10.60 7.44 -19.08
CA LYS A 570 10.06 6.13 -18.68
C LYS A 570 8.69 6.23 -17.99
N GLY A 571 7.98 7.34 -18.21
CA GLY A 571 6.63 7.51 -17.68
C GLY A 571 6.57 7.93 -16.20
N GLY A 572 7.63 8.52 -15.67
CA GLY A 572 7.67 9.01 -14.29
C GLY A 572 6.77 10.21 -14.02
N VAL A 573 6.23 10.25 -12.80
CA VAL A 573 5.44 11.38 -12.25
C VAL A 573 6.22 12.15 -11.20
N VAL A 574 7.01 11.45 -10.38
CA VAL A 574 7.90 12.05 -9.39
C VAL A 574 9.35 11.66 -9.62
N ASP A 575 10.27 12.53 -9.21
CA ASP A 575 11.70 12.21 -9.17
C ASP A 575 12.08 11.37 -7.93
N THR A 576 13.36 11.03 -7.77
CA THR A 576 13.87 10.27 -6.62
C THR A 576 13.86 11.05 -5.29
N ASN A 577 13.51 12.34 -5.32
CA ASN A 577 13.19 13.14 -4.13
C ASN A 577 11.67 13.22 -3.90
N LEU A 578 10.87 12.45 -4.65
CA LEU A 578 9.41 12.45 -4.57
C LEU A 578 8.75 13.75 -5.04
N LEU A 579 9.48 14.65 -5.71
CA LEU A 579 8.95 15.89 -6.24
C LEU A 579 8.23 15.65 -7.57
N VAL A 580 6.99 16.12 -7.71
CA VAL A 580 6.22 16.03 -8.95
C VAL A 580 6.93 16.83 -10.04
N TYR A 581 7.24 16.18 -11.16
CA TYR A 581 7.91 16.84 -12.28
C TYR A 581 7.16 18.09 -12.75
N GLY A 582 7.89 19.17 -13.04
CA GLY A 582 7.31 20.44 -13.45
C GLY A 582 6.75 21.30 -12.29
N THR A 583 6.81 20.81 -11.05
CA THR A 583 6.46 21.60 -9.85
C THR A 583 7.71 21.95 -9.03
N LYS A 584 7.62 22.98 -8.19
CA LYS A 584 8.71 23.34 -7.23
C LYS A 584 8.54 22.73 -5.85
N ASN A 585 7.30 22.45 -5.45
CA ASN A 585 6.97 22.20 -4.05
C ASN A 585 5.75 21.27 -3.85
N VAL A 586 5.43 20.44 -4.85
CA VAL A 586 4.43 19.38 -4.71
C VAL A 586 5.16 18.05 -4.64
N ARG A 587 4.98 17.30 -3.56
CA ARG A 587 5.46 15.92 -3.45
C ARG A 587 4.32 14.92 -3.42
N VAL A 588 4.60 13.70 -3.84
CA VAL A 588 3.73 12.54 -3.59
C VAL A 588 4.48 11.57 -2.72
N ILE A 589 3.92 11.18 -1.56
CA ILE A 589 4.58 10.29 -0.60
C ILE A 589 3.58 9.25 -0.12
N ASP A 590 3.34 8.22 -0.92
CA ASP A 590 2.52 7.06 -0.58
C ASP A 590 2.80 5.91 -1.56
N SER A 591 2.02 4.83 -1.51
CA SER A 591 2.19 3.65 -2.36
C SER A 591 2.09 3.94 -3.87
N SER A 592 1.50 5.08 -4.28
CA SER A 592 1.41 5.46 -5.70
C SER A 592 2.77 5.71 -6.35
N VAL A 593 3.82 6.01 -5.59
CA VAL A 593 5.16 6.29 -6.14
C VAL A 593 5.97 5.03 -6.41
N VAL A 594 5.54 3.88 -5.87
CA VAL A 594 6.26 2.62 -6.02
C VAL A 594 6.24 2.18 -7.49
N PRO A 595 7.39 2.09 -8.18
CA PRO A 595 7.41 1.92 -9.63
C PRO A 595 7.02 0.51 -10.08
N ILE A 596 7.40 -0.50 -9.32
CA ILE A 596 7.19 -1.92 -9.60
C ILE A 596 6.80 -2.64 -8.31
N GLN A 597 5.88 -3.59 -8.42
CA GLN A 597 5.36 -4.32 -7.28
C GLN A 597 6.44 -5.17 -6.58
N VAL A 598 6.17 -5.54 -5.33
CA VAL A 598 7.10 -6.29 -4.47
C VAL A 598 6.42 -7.52 -3.90
N SER A 599 7.19 -8.57 -3.59
CA SER A 599 6.70 -9.79 -2.95
C SER A 599 6.41 -9.60 -1.46
N ALA A 600 5.52 -8.66 -1.12
CA ALA A 600 5.13 -8.37 0.25
C ALA A 600 3.81 -7.59 0.29
N HIS A 601 3.12 -7.65 1.42
CA HIS A 601 2.05 -6.72 1.72
C HIS A 601 2.63 -5.30 1.81
N THR A 602 2.02 -4.33 1.13
CA THR A 602 2.62 -3.01 0.88
C THR A 602 2.68 -2.10 2.10
N MET A 603 2.15 -2.52 3.26
CA MET A 603 2.19 -1.72 4.48
C MET A 603 3.63 -1.43 4.92
N GLY A 604 4.49 -2.45 5.04
CA GLY A 604 5.91 -2.29 5.35
C GLY A 604 6.62 -1.36 4.36
N PRO A 605 6.62 -1.67 3.05
CA PRO A 605 7.15 -0.79 2.00
C PRO A 605 6.65 0.65 2.09
N THR A 606 5.36 0.88 2.37
CA THR A 606 4.79 2.23 2.46
C THR A 606 5.29 2.99 3.70
N TYR A 607 5.52 2.33 4.84
CA TYR A 607 6.22 2.96 5.96
C TYR A 607 7.65 3.36 5.58
N GLY A 608 8.38 2.49 4.87
CA GLY A 608 9.71 2.79 4.36
C GLY A 608 9.71 4.05 3.48
N VAL A 609 8.77 4.13 2.53
CA VAL A 609 8.57 5.31 1.67
C VAL A 609 8.25 6.56 2.49
N ALA A 610 7.37 6.47 3.48
CA ALA A 610 6.93 7.62 4.27
C ALA A 610 8.02 8.15 5.21
N GLU A 611 8.71 7.26 5.92
CA GLU A 611 9.83 7.61 6.80
C GLU A 611 10.98 8.25 6.02
N LYS A 612 11.35 7.65 4.88
CA LYS A 612 12.37 8.23 3.98
C LYS A 612 11.90 9.55 3.39
N GLY A 613 10.66 9.62 2.92
CA GLY A 613 10.09 10.81 2.31
C GLY A 613 10.09 12.01 3.27
N ALA A 614 9.82 11.78 4.55
CA ALA A 614 9.97 12.81 5.58
C ALA A 614 11.42 13.30 5.68
N ASP A 615 12.41 12.40 5.70
CA ASP A 615 13.83 12.79 5.76
C ASP A 615 14.31 13.48 4.48
N VAL A 616 13.77 13.13 3.30
CA VAL A 616 14.04 13.85 2.04
C VAL A 616 13.57 15.31 2.14
N ILE A 617 12.37 15.55 2.67
CA ILE A 617 11.87 16.92 2.92
C ILE A 617 12.79 17.62 3.93
N LYS A 618 13.13 16.94 5.03
CA LYS A 618 14.00 17.50 6.07
C LYS A 618 15.35 17.93 5.52
N ALA A 619 15.97 17.09 4.69
CA ALA A 619 17.25 17.36 4.06
C ALA A 619 17.18 18.57 3.11
N ALA A 620 16.10 18.71 2.32
CA ALA A 620 15.93 19.85 1.41
C ALA A 620 15.96 21.19 2.15
N TYR A 621 15.31 21.29 3.32
CA TYR A 621 15.28 22.54 4.11
C TYR A 621 16.50 22.73 5.02
N ALA A 622 17.13 21.66 5.51
CA ALA A 622 18.40 21.76 6.25
C ALA A 622 19.53 22.29 5.34
N ASN A 623 19.62 21.77 4.11
CA ASN A 623 20.62 22.20 3.14
C ASN A 623 20.40 23.65 2.70
N ALA A 624 19.15 24.10 2.57
CA ALA A 624 18.83 25.50 2.28
C ALA A 624 19.29 26.46 3.41
N ALA A 625 19.17 26.06 4.68
CA ALA A 625 19.67 26.87 5.80
C ALA A 625 21.21 26.97 5.80
N SER A 626 21.92 25.89 5.43
CA SER A 626 23.39 25.87 5.34
C SER A 626 23.95 26.72 4.19
N SER A 627 23.28 26.72 3.03
CA SER A 627 23.71 27.51 1.86
C SER A 627 23.50 29.02 2.07
N THR A 628 22.49 29.40 2.86
CA THR A 628 22.23 30.81 3.23
C THR A 628 23.27 31.35 4.23
N THR A 629 23.96 30.46 4.96
CA THR A 629 25.01 30.85 5.92
C THR A 629 26.38 31.06 5.24
N THR A 630 26.56 30.55 4.01
CA THR A 630 27.86 30.57 3.30
C THR A 630 28.02 31.78 2.36
N THR A 631 26.96 32.55 2.09
CA THR A 631 27.05 33.79 1.27
C THR A 631 27.46 35.04 2.06
N GLY A 632 27.78 34.89 3.34
CA GLY A 632 28.25 35.97 4.23
C GLY A 632 29.70 35.85 4.67
N SER A 633 30.65 35.62 3.76
CA SER A 633 32.08 35.72 4.07
C SER A 633 32.92 36.01 2.82
N ASN A 634 33.18 37.31 2.58
CA ASN A 634 34.31 37.74 1.76
C ASN A 634 35.61 37.45 2.53
N SER A 635 36.51 36.65 1.96
CA SER A 635 37.94 37.00 1.99
C SER A 635 38.73 36.31 0.87
N THR A 636 39.56 37.14 0.25
CA THR A 636 40.69 36.92 -0.64
C THR A 636 41.63 35.79 -0.23
N ALA A 637 42.09 34.95 -1.18
CA ALA A 637 43.51 34.89 -1.60
C ALA A 637 43.86 33.69 -2.50
N SER A 638 44.70 34.01 -3.50
CA SER A 638 45.77 33.23 -4.16
C SER A 638 45.49 31.88 -4.82
N GLY A 639 45.81 31.82 -6.12
CA GLY A 639 45.77 30.61 -6.91
C GLY A 639 46.96 29.67 -6.76
N SER A 640 46.81 28.50 -7.37
CA SER A 640 47.87 27.69 -7.94
C SER A 640 47.19 26.61 -8.80
N ALA A 641 47.48 26.65 -10.09
CA ALA A 641 47.03 25.66 -11.06
C ALA A 641 47.92 24.41 -11.01
N SER A 642 47.31 23.23 -11.16
CA SER A 642 47.98 22.06 -11.75
C SER A 642 46.96 21.02 -12.23
N LYS A 643 46.83 20.92 -13.56
CA LYS A 643 46.46 19.71 -14.31
C LYS A 643 47.76 18.95 -14.62
N PRO A 644 47.75 17.63 -14.85
CA PRO A 644 47.53 17.12 -16.22
C PRO A 644 46.75 15.76 -16.27
N ALA A 645 45.94 15.54 -17.32
CA ALA A 645 46.15 14.64 -18.47
C ALA A 645 45.83 13.15 -18.16
N SER A 646 44.69 12.61 -18.63
CA SER A 646 44.44 11.97 -19.95
C SER A 646 45.22 10.68 -20.18
N ASP A 647 44.50 9.57 -20.38
CA ASP A 647 44.79 8.66 -21.49
C ASP A 647 43.55 7.82 -21.85
N ALA A 648 43.25 7.85 -23.15
CA ALA A 648 42.28 7.03 -23.82
C ALA A 648 42.98 5.79 -24.39
N LYS A 649 42.24 4.67 -24.52
CA LYS A 649 42.50 3.69 -25.57
C LYS A 649 41.19 3.08 -26.05
N SER A 650 40.88 3.40 -27.31
CA SER A 650 39.94 2.69 -28.16
C SER A 650 40.68 1.59 -28.93
N THR A 651 39.95 0.53 -29.26
CA THR A 651 40.04 -0.31 -30.47
C THR A 651 38.73 -1.12 -30.48
N GLY A 652 37.88 -1.20 -31.49
CA GLY A 652 37.97 -0.80 -32.89
C GLY A 652 37.53 -1.96 -33.79
N ALA A 653 36.29 -1.88 -34.30
CA ALA A 653 35.75 -2.48 -35.55
C ALA A 653 35.68 -4.03 -35.66
N SER A 654 34.82 -4.67 -36.48
CA SER A 654 34.24 -4.24 -37.75
C SER A 654 33.03 -5.11 -38.20
N THR A 655 31.97 -4.43 -38.68
CA THR A 655 31.20 -4.61 -39.94
C THR A 655 30.81 -5.98 -40.50
N ALA A 656 29.53 -6.08 -40.91
CA ALA A 656 29.03 -6.27 -42.30
C ALA A 656 27.86 -7.29 -42.37
N ASP A 657 26.88 -7.26 -43.28
CA ASP A 657 26.26 -6.28 -44.18
C ASP A 657 25.04 -7.02 -44.82
N LYS A 658 24.05 -6.27 -45.29
CA LYS A 658 23.06 -6.57 -46.37
C LYS A 658 21.81 -7.48 -46.22
N ALA A 659 20.67 -6.80 -46.49
CA ALA A 659 19.74 -6.99 -47.62
C ALA A 659 18.37 -7.68 -47.40
N ASP A 660 17.33 -6.83 -47.29
CA ASP A 660 16.20 -6.62 -48.22
C ASP A 660 15.40 -7.81 -48.78
N LYS A 661 14.06 -7.83 -48.56
CA LYS A 661 12.99 -7.91 -49.59
C LYS A 661 11.56 -8.12 -49.05
N ASP A 662 10.66 -7.26 -49.56
CA ASP A 662 9.32 -7.49 -50.13
C ASP A 662 8.11 -8.08 -49.34
N ALA A 663 7.12 -7.18 -49.14
CA ALA A 663 5.70 -7.21 -49.58
C ALA A 663 4.68 -8.33 -49.21
N LYS A 664 3.66 -7.91 -48.42
CA LYS A 664 2.17 -8.17 -48.34
C LYS A 664 1.46 -8.92 -49.51
N PRO A 665 0.11 -9.20 -49.45
CA PRO A 665 -0.80 -9.72 -48.37
C PRO A 665 -1.88 -10.75 -48.91
N SER A 666 -2.69 -11.40 -48.06
CA SER A 666 -4.03 -11.95 -48.43
C SER A 666 -4.83 -12.37 -47.18
N GLU A 667 -5.93 -11.70 -46.83
CA GLU A 667 -7.35 -12.04 -47.11
C GLU A 667 -8.00 -13.08 -46.17
N LYS A 668 -9.09 -12.62 -45.50
CA LYS A 668 -10.11 -13.41 -44.79
C LYS A 668 -10.96 -14.24 -45.78
N PRO A 669 -11.73 -15.22 -45.28
CA PRO A 669 -13.18 -14.95 -45.27
C PRO A 669 -13.91 -15.41 -43.99
N ALA A 670 -15.07 -14.80 -43.79
CA ALA A 670 -16.08 -15.10 -42.78
C ALA A 670 -17.07 -16.19 -43.25
N SER A 671 -17.64 -16.93 -42.29
CA SER A 671 -18.97 -17.57 -42.31
C SER A 671 -19.11 -18.38 -41.00
N ALA A 672 -20.25 -18.68 -40.38
CA ALA A 672 -21.64 -18.28 -40.52
C ALA A 672 -22.33 -18.62 -39.17
N ALA A 673 -23.38 -17.87 -38.84
CA ALA A 673 -24.24 -18.13 -37.70
C ALA A 673 -25.22 -19.29 -37.95
N PHE A 674 -25.54 -20.05 -36.89
CA PHE A 674 -26.79 -20.81 -36.78
C PHE A 674 -27.36 -20.67 -35.36
N PRO A 675 -28.70 -20.58 -35.21
CA PRO A 675 -29.33 -20.30 -33.93
C PRO A 675 -29.64 -21.60 -33.17
N MET A 676 -29.47 -21.60 -31.85
CA MET A 676 -30.09 -22.62 -31.00
C MET A 676 -30.77 -21.95 -29.81
N THR A 677 -32.09 -22.06 -29.82
CA THR A 677 -33.02 -21.75 -28.74
C THR A 677 -32.93 -22.84 -27.67
N TYR A 678 -32.71 -22.50 -26.40
CA TYR A 678 -33.17 -23.30 -25.26
C TYR A 678 -33.61 -22.43 -24.08
N SER A 679 -34.64 -22.93 -23.42
CA SER A 679 -35.46 -22.31 -22.39
C SER A 679 -34.98 -22.67 -20.98
N TRP A 680 -34.86 -21.65 -20.12
CA TRP A 680 -35.01 -21.58 -18.65
C TRP A 680 -34.89 -22.86 -17.80
N ALA A 681 -33.94 -22.86 -16.84
CA ALA A 681 -34.22 -22.95 -15.40
C ALA A 681 -32.94 -22.88 -14.53
N ALA A 682 -32.98 -22.00 -13.52
CA ALA A 682 -32.27 -22.02 -12.23
C ALA A 682 -30.72 -21.97 -12.17
N VAL A 683 -30.18 -20.76 -12.02
CA VAL A 683 -28.92 -20.50 -11.30
C VAL A 683 -29.14 -19.29 -10.39
N VAL A 684 -29.21 -19.52 -9.08
CA VAL A 684 -29.18 -18.48 -8.03
C VAL A 684 -28.42 -19.04 -6.84
N LEU A 685 -27.55 -18.20 -6.27
CA LEU A 685 -26.77 -18.29 -5.02
C LEU A 685 -25.45 -19.07 -5.08
N VAL A 686 -24.31 -18.35 -5.16
CA VAL A 686 -23.28 -18.22 -4.10
C VAL A 686 -22.41 -16.99 -4.42
N VAL A 687 -22.70 -15.83 -3.83
CA VAL A 687 -21.75 -14.70 -3.63
C VAL A 687 -22.18 -13.97 -2.34
N LEU A 688 -21.23 -13.77 -1.40
CA LEU A 688 -21.28 -13.04 -0.11
C LEU A 688 -21.67 -13.84 1.15
N PRO A 689 -20.84 -13.70 2.21
CA PRO A 689 -21.34 -13.30 3.51
C PRO A 689 -20.56 -12.08 4.00
N PHE A 690 -20.98 -10.88 3.58
CA PHE A 690 -20.73 -9.62 4.29
C PHE A 690 -22.02 -8.79 4.30
N LEU A 691 -23.11 -9.45 4.69
CA LEU A 691 -24.42 -8.83 4.94
C LEU A 691 -25.02 -9.43 6.21
N ALA A 692 -24.60 -8.88 7.35
CA ALA A 692 -25.41 -8.74 8.56
C ALA A 692 -24.81 -7.65 9.46
#